data_AF-A0A820BBE0-F1
#
_entry.id   AF-A0A820BBE0-F1
#
_cell.length_a   1.000
_cell.length_b   1.000
_cell.length_c   1.000
_cell.angle_alpha   90.00
_cell.angle_beta   90.00
_cell.angle_gamma   90.00
#
_symmetry.space_group_name_H-M   'P 1'
#
loop_
_entity.id
_entity.type
_entity.pdbx_description
1 polymer ?
#
loop_
_entity_poly.entity_id
_entity_poly.type
_entity_poly.pdbx_seq_one_letter_code
_entity_poly.pdbx_strand_id
1 'polypeptide(L)'
;MPRSCSRSRSSTPSTRRSRSPVSDHDSGNERPNEYRIHIAELPQGVHESEVRKEFQRYGTLLDVWVAGASCFAFVVYKEKEEAQKAIDQMDGRSFGSNRLKVTWARPRTRNRSQRYDPNMRCYKCGQRGHFSRDCERLMTEGRPSRRRDDNYGRYSSSNNRYSRSRSPARLPAPTYFRHGMPMYPSYSRRYDDYMGGNYYPSAADRSNGHDYRGRDRERGTRLTPPSTSGRYNRRLRVFFSVAIMSASTEASAIIEYFKRKSIFITGATGFIGKQLVEKLVRSCPDIEHIYLLVRPKRGHAVKDRVKELLSSPLFNTVREMHPNFDDKISALQGDILDPNFGLSPADENLLIEQCQVVFHSAATVRFQEPLRLAIQMNVASVKKLLALCHKMKKLQSIVHVSTAYANCNRNDVAEMIYPPPIQPAKLLEASEWMDDHVFDALTNKIISDRPNTYTFTKALAEYILSQEAKDLPLAIIRPSIVGSSWREPIPGWVDNYNGPSGLVVATGKGMLRTMLGSNNAIADIVPVDVCVNMMICIAWYTAVKQPKNIPVYHCCTGHLGTLTWGKVAEYGLHHLATNSLENAISYPHLQFTENRFRYHYLRVLQEVIPAFILDCYMRVVGRKPMFIKLSDRIYKSVRTLDFFTSHSWLFPNDNSVFLQNEMSDIDQKIFCFDLKDLDWFQYWNNYCMGAKQYLLREDVSRTSKCIKRYKRLKRLQNILYFTAIAFIIKSIFFKSFKFRRIFVILFRIMFFALSAIARKIGLQRE
;
A
#
# COMPACT_ATOMS: atom_id res chain seq x y z
N MET A 1 -32.14 -45.20 -13.64
CA MET A 1 -31.98 -46.61 -13.18
C MET A 1 -32.35 -47.53 -14.33
N PRO A 2 -31.91 -48.80 -14.40
CA PRO A 2 -30.85 -49.54 -13.67
C PRO A 2 -29.60 -49.80 -14.59
N ARG A 3 -28.34 -50.07 -14.14
CA ARG A 3 -27.70 -51.27 -13.53
C ARG A 3 -27.93 -52.58 -14.35
N SER A 4 -26.93 -53.32 -14.86
CA SER A 4 -25.82 -54.08 -14.20
C SER A 4 -24.64 -54.40 -15.17
N CYS A 5 -23.36 -54.48 -14.76
CA CYS A 5 -22.52 -55.68 -14.40
C CYS A 5 -22.58 -56.88 -15.41
N SER A 6 -21.49 -57.56 -15.85
CA SER A 6 -20.12 -57.76 -15.27
C SER A 6 -19.07 -58.41 -16.24
N ARG A 7 -17.78 -58.47 -15.82
CA ARG A 7 -16.67 -59.49 -15.99
C ARG A 7 -16.71 -60.52 -17.17
N SER A 8 -15.60 -61.06 -17.74
CA SER A 8 -14.12 -60.90 -17.59
C SER A 8 -13.33 -61.87 -18.52
N ARG A 9 -12.06 -61.52 -18.92
CA ARG A 9 -10.92 -62.42 -19.32
C ARG A 9 -11.10 -63.35 -20.56
N SER A 10 -10.07 -63.85 -21.27
CA SER A 10 -8.67 -63.42 -21.56
C SER A 10 -7.96 -64.44 -22.50
N SER A 11 -7.23 -64.03 -23.53
CA SER A 11 -6.11 -64.81 -24.12
C SER A 11 -5.16 -63.94 -24.98
N THR A 12 -3.90 -64.36 -25.04
CA THR A 12 -2.68 -63.69 -25.59
C THR A 12 -2.25 -64.34 -26.92
N PRO A 13 -1.04 -64.12 -27.54
CA PRO A 13 0.05 -63.14 -27.32
C PRO A 13 0.58 -62.44 -28.60
N SER A 14 1.47 -61.45 -28.47
CA SER A 14 2.58 -61.24 -29.43
C SER A 14 3.79 -60.51 -28.81
N THR A 15 4.95 -60.57 -29.47
CA THR A 15 6.29 -60.38 -28.88
C THR A 15 7.00 -59.07 -29.26
N ARG A 16 8.02 -58.70 -28.48
CA ARG A 16 8.86 -57.50 -28.66
C ARG A 16 9.68 -57.52 -29.97
N ARG A 17 9.87 -56.36 -30.60
CA ARG A 17 11.19 -55.89 -31.07
C ARG A 17 11.24 -54.35 -31.21
N SER A 18 12.46 -53.83 -31.24
CA SER A 18 12.88 -52.43 -30.99
C SER A 18 13.02 -51.56 -32.24
N ARG A 19 12.95 -50.23 -32.09
CA ARG A 19 13.50 -49.23 -33.04
C ARG A 19 14.18 -48.06 -32.31
N SER A 20 15.20 -47.51 -32.97
CA SER A 20 16.11 -46.46 -32.47
C SER A 20 15.66 -45.05 -32.94
N PRO A 21 16.22 -43.95 -32.39
CA PRO A 21 15.76 -42.57 -32.65
C PRO A 21 16.66 -41.76 -33.61
N VAL A 22 16.02 -40.96 -34.47
CA VAL A 22 16.52 -39.88 -35.36
C VAL A 22 15.30 -38.99 -35.67
N SER A 23 15.28 -37.64 -35.67
CA SER A 23 16.17 -36.57 -35.18
C SER A 23 15.34 -35.26 -35.03
N ASP A 24 15.91 -34.16 -34.52
CA ASP A 24 15.81 -32.81 -35.12
C ASP A 24 16.60 -31.75 -34.30
N HIS A 25 17.44 -30.99 -35.02
CA HIS A 25 18.12 -29.75 -34.61
C HIS A 25 17.18 -28.54 -34.90
N ASP A 26 17.33 -27.29 -34.46
CA ASP A 26 18.31 -26.50 -33.68
C ASP A 26 17.57 -25.19 -33.23
N SER A 27 18.00 -24.28 -32.35
CA SER A 27 18.91 -24.23 -31.18
C SER A 27 18.68 -22.87 -30.45
N GLY A 28 19.70 -22.27 -29.80
CA GLY A 28 19.64 -20.93 -29.20
C GLY A 28 19.11 -20.88 -27.75
N ASN A 29 19.91 -20.65 -26.70
CA ASN A 29 21.28 -20.12 -26.67
C ASN A 29 22.03 -20.69 -25.44
N GLU A 30 22.65 -21.87 -25.57
CA GLU A 30 23.58 -22.40 -24.57
C GLU A 30 25.00 -21.88 -24.84
N ARG A 31 25.66 -21.34 -23.81
CA ARG A 31 27.07 -20.92 -23.94
C ARG A 31 27.97 -22.17 -24.00
N PRO A 32 29.02 -22.17 -24.83
CA PRO A 32 29.86 -23.35 -25.02
C PRO A 32 30.68 -23.66 -23.76
N ASN A 33 30.62 -24.92 -23.32
CA ASN A 33 31.63 -25.63 -22.51
C ASN A 33 32.46 -24.82 -21.49
N GLU A 34 31.82 -23.99 -20.65
CA GLU A 34 32.48 -23.31 -19.52
C GLU A 34 32.66 -24.29 -18.33
N TYR A 35 33.90 -24.71 -18.05
CA TYR A 35 34.18 -25.70 -16.99
C TYR A 35 34.45 -25.05 -15.64
N ARG A 36 33.37 -24.87 -14.85
CA ARG A 36 33.42 -24.20 -13.54
C ARG A 36 33.78 -25.16 -12.40
N ILE A 37 34.79 -24.79 -11.62
CA ILE A 37 35.18 -25.41 -10.35
C ILE A 37 34.85 -24.48 -9.17
N HIS A 38 34.68 -25.07 -7.99
CA HIS A 38 34.37 -24.43 -6.72
C HIS A 38 35.49 -24.70 -5.72
N ILE A 39 36.02 -23.63 -5.13
CA ILE A 39 37.12 -23.64 -4.16
C ILE A 39 36.54 -23.17 -2.83
N ALA A 40 36.38 -24.07 -1.86
CA ALA A 40 35.97 -23.74 -0.50
C ALA A 40 37.17 -23.65 0.45
N GLU A 41 36.92 -23.12 1.64
CA GLU A 41 37.87 -23.05 2.77
C GLU A 41 39.03 -22.07 2.52
N LEU A 42 38.84 -21.04 1.68
CA LEU A 42 39.82 -19.95 1.52
C LEU A 42 40.02 -19.16 2.82
N PRO A 43 41.23 -18.63 3.09
CA PRO A 43 41.44 -17.65 4.14
C PRO A 43 40.57 -16.39 3.97
N GLN A 44 40.25 -15.72 5.09
CA GLN A 44 39.48 -14.48 5.07
C GLN A 44 40.33 -13.33 4.51
N GLY A 45 39.79 -12.57 3.55
CA GLY A 45 40.49 -11.42 2.95
C GLY A 45 41.31 -11.71 1.68
N VAL A 46 41.30 -12.96 1.17
CA VAL A 46 41.97 -13.31 -0.10
C VAL A 46 41.38 -12.54 -1.28
N HIS A 47 42.25 -11.93 -2.09
CA HIS A 47 41.86 -11.23 -3.32
C HIS A 47 41.83 -12.14 -4.56
N GLU A 48 41.05 -11.73 -5.56
CA GLU A 48 40.93 -12.45 -6.85
C GLU A 48 42.28 -12.66 -7.54
N SER A 49 43.20 -11.70 -7.43
CA SER A 49 44.55 -11.78 -7.99
C SER A 49 45.37 -12.95 -7.43
N GLU A 50 45.21 -13.29 -6.15
CA GLU A 50 45.91 -14.41 -5.52
C GLU A 50 45.35 -15.76 -5.99
N VAL A 51 44.01 -15.89 -6.05
CA VAL A 51 43.34 -17.10 -6.57
C VAL A 51 43.69 -17.28 -8.05
N ARG A 52 43.61 -16.21 -8.85
CA ARG A 52 43.98 -16.23 -10.27
C ARG A 52 45.44 -16.67 -10.48
N LYS A 53 46.38 -16.14 -9.68
CA LYS A 53 47.82 -16.47 -9.77
C LYS A 53 48.14 -17.95 -9.50
N GLU A 54 47.45 -18.59 -8.57
CA GLU A 54 47.66 -20.01 -8.27
C GLU A 54 46.92 -20.93 -9.26
N PHE A 55 45.68 -20.61 -9.63
CA PHE A 55 44.88 -21.48 -10.49
C PHE A 55 45.23 -21.37 -11.99
N GLN A 56 45.76 -20.24 -12.47
CA GLN A 56 46.18 -20.10 -13.89
C GLN A 56 47.32 -21.04 -14.31
N ARG A 57 47.98 -21.71 -13.37
CA ARG A 57 49.03 -22.71 -13.67
C ARG A 57 48.49 -24.02 -14.25
N TYR A 58 47.19 -24.26 -14.11
CA TYR A 58 46.55 -25.50 -14.56
C TYR A 58 45.90 -25.40 -15.93
N GLY A 59 45.70 -24.18 -16.45
CA GLY A 59 45.08 -23.92 -17.74
C GLY A 59 44.54 -22.50 -17.91
N THR A 60 43.84 -22.27 -19.01
CA THR A 60 43.34 -20.96 -19.43
C THR A 60 42.08 -20.58 -18.65
N LEU A 61 42.20 -19.55 -17.79
CA LEU A 61 41.08 -19.07 -16.97
C LEU A 61 40.21 -18.08 -17.75
N LEU A 62 38.93 -18.41 -17.92
CA LEU A 62 37.91 -17.53 -18.48
C LEU A 62 37.36 -16.53 -17.45
N ASP A 63 37.13 -17.01 -16.22
CA ASP A 63 36.53 -16.23 -15.12
C ASP A 63 37.11 -16.68 -13.77
N VAL A 64 37.29 -15.73 -12.85
CA VAL A 64 37.69 -15.97 -11.46
C VAL A 64 36.86 -15.03 -10.59
N TRP A 65 36.12 -15.60 -9.64
CA TRP A 65 35.26 -14.84 -8.76
C TRP A 65 35.46 -15.29 -7.31
N VAL A 66 35.71 -14.35 -6.40
CA VAL A 66 35.97 -14.62 -4.99
C VAL A 66 34.88 -14.03 -4.11
N ALA A 67 34.26 -14.86 -3.27
CA ALA A 67 33.29 -14.43 -2.26
C ALA A 67 34.01 -13.86 -1.04
N GLY A 68 34.43 -12.59 -1.10
CA GLY A 68 35.26 -11.96 -0.07
C GLY A 68 34.70 -11.98 1.37
N ALA A 69 33.38 -12.19 1.55
CA ALA A 69 32.73 -12.33 2.85
C ALA A 69 32.41 -13.79 3.25
N SER A 70 32.69 -14.78 2.40
CA SER A 70 32.22 -16.17 2.57
C SER A 70 33.30 -17.24 2.38
N CYS A 71 34.56 -16.86 2.19
CA CYS A 71 35.70 -17.78 2.21
C CYS A 71 35.62 -18.92 1.15
N PHE A 72 35.09 -18.60 -0.04
CA PHE A 72 35.07 -19.50 -1.20
C PHE A 72 35.21 -18.72 -2.51
N ALA A 73 35.58 -19.42 -3.58
CA ALA A 73 35.72 -18.86 -4.93
C ALA A 73 35.17 -19.82 -6.00
N PHE A 74 34.89 -19.28 -7.18
CA PHE A 74 34.68 -20.04 -8.41
C PHE A 74 35.76 -19.68 -9.43
N VAL A 75 36.24 -20.68 -10.15
CA VAL A 75 37.15 -20.52 -11.29
C VAL A 75 36.53 -21.23 -12.48
N VAL A 76 36.56 -20.62 -13.66
CA VAL A 76 36.06 -21.19 -14.91
C VAL A 76 37.24 -21.40 -15.85
N TYR A 77 37.45 -22.64 -16.26
CA TYR A 77 38.42 -23.00 -17.30
C TYR A 77 37.77 -23.09 -18.66
N LYS A 78 38.61 -22.92 -19.68
CA LYS A 78 38.23 -23.14 -21.07
C LYS A 78 38.06 -24.63 -21.38
N GLU A 79 38.98 -25.48 -20.93
CA GLU A 79 38.95 -26.93 -21.23
C GLU A 79 38.66 -27.79 -19.98
N LYS A 80 38.06 -28.96 -20.20
CA LYS A 80 37.63 -29.85 -19.10
C LYS A 80 38.82 -30.47 -18.37
N GLU A 81 39.86 -30.83 -19.11
CA GLU A 81 41.08 -31.42 -18.55
C GLU A 81 41.82 -30.43 -17.64
N GLU A 82 41.84 -29.15 -17.98
CA GLU A 82 42.42 -28.08 -17.16
C GLU A 82 41.70 -27.97 -15.81
N ALA A 83 40.36 -27.96 -15.82
CA ALA A 83 39.53 -27.93 -14.62
C ALA A 83 39.70 -29.18 -13.75
N GLN A 84 39.78 -30.38 -14.35
CA GLN A 84 40.00 -31.62 -13.62
C GLN A 84 41.41 -31.64 -12.98
N LYS A 85 42.45 -31.27 -13.75
CA LYS A 85 43.83 -31.16 -13.26
C LYS A 85 43.96 -30.16 -12.11
N ALA A 86 43.21 -29.06 -12.15
CA ALA A 86 43.14 -28.09 -11.06
C ALA A 86 42.47 -28.65 -9.79
N ILE A 87 41.41 -29.46 -9.93
CA ILE A 87 40.80 -30.18 -8.80
C ILE A 87 41.82 -31.14 -8.20
N ASP A 88 42.40 -32.02 -9.02
CA ASP A 88 43.27 -33.11 -8.55
C ASP A 88 44.55 -32.64 -7.85
N GLN A 89 45.05 -31.44 -8.18
CA GLN A 89 46.30 -30.89 -7.61
C GLN A 89 46.10 -29.81 -6.54
N MET A 90 44.89 -29.25 -6.38
CA MET A 90 44.61 -28.20 -5.39
C MET A 90 43.65 -28.65 -4.28
N ASP A 91 42.88 -29.73 -4.45
CA ASP A 91 42.07 -30.28 -3.36
C ASP A 91 42.98 -30.78 -2.21
N GLY A 92 42.69 -30.36 -0.98
CA GLY A 92 43.51 -30.66 0.20
C GLY A 92 44.83 -29.89 0.33
N ARG A 93 45.23 -29.08 -0.68
CA ARG A 93 46.48 -28.31 -0.65
C ARG A 93 46.36 -27.08 0.26
N SER A 94 47.42 -26.76 0.99
CA SER A 94 47.46 -25.56 1.84
C SER A 94 47.56 -24.27 1.00
N PHE A 95 46.71 -23.29 1.31
CA PHE A 95 46.68 -21.94 0.73
C PHE A 95 46.50 -20.95 1.89
N GLY A 96 47.53 -20.15 2.17
CA GLY A 96 47.60 -19.37 3.40
C GLY A 96 47.52 -20.29 4.64
N SER A 97 46.63 -19.96 5.59
CA SER A 97 46.42 -20.73 6.82
C SER A 97 45.56 -21.99 6.66
N ASN A 98 44.88 -22.16 5.53
CA ASN A 98 43.83 -23.17 5.36
C ASN A 98 44.21 -24.24 4.35
N ARG A 99 43.58 -25.42 4.41
CA ARG A 99 43.60 -26.39 3.31
C ARG A 99 42.39 -26.15 2.43
N LEU A 100 42.61 -26.00 1.13
CA LEU A 100 41.54 -25.79 0.17
C LEU A 100 40.71 -27.05 -0.01
N LYS A 101 39.44 -26.86 -0.34
CA LYS A 101 38.59 -27.93 -0.85
C LYS A 101 38.10 -27.58 -2.25
N VAL A 102 38.59 -28.30 -3.26
CA VAL A 102 38.38 -27.98 -4.67
C VAL A 102 37.51 -29.06 -5.31
N THR A 103 36.40 -28.64 -5.90
CA THR A 103 35.35 -29.56 -6.39
C THR A 103 34.71 -29.03 -7.66
N TRP A 104 34.10 -29.90 -8.47
CA TRP A 104 33.23 -29.46 -9.57
C TRP A 104 32.09 -28.57 -9.04
N ALA A 105 31.90 -27.39 -9.65
CA ALA A 105 30.81 -26.52 -9.25
C ALA A 105 29.46 -27.14 -9.65
N ARG A 106 28.45 -27.03 -8.79
CA ARG A 106 27.12 -27.54 -9.10
C ARG A 106 26.50 -26.72 -10.24
N PRO A 107 25.83 -27.36 -11.23
CA PRO A 107 25.14 -26.63 -12.28
C PRO A 107 24.11 -25.65 -11.71
N ARG A 108 23.91 -24.51 -12.37
CA ARG A 108 22.82 -23.56 -12.09
C ARG A 108 21.47 -24.21 -12.44
N THR A 109 20.99 -25.14 -11.62
CA THR A 109 19.71 -25.84 -11.85
C THR A 109 18.52 -24.94 -11.55
N ARG A 110 17.97 -24.37 -12.62
CA ARG A 110 16.60 -23.83 -12.69
C ARG A 110 15.62 -24.94 -12.26
N ASN A 111 14.68 -24.63 -11.38
CA ASN A 111 13.77 -25.57 -10.70
C ASN A 111 13.27 -26.76 -11.56
N ARG A 112 13.82 -27.96 -11.31
CA ARG A 112 13.14 -29.25 -11.56
C ARG A 112 13.38 -30.19 -10.39
N SER A 113 12.35 -30.96 -10.05
CA SER A 113 12.26 -31.85 -8.89
C SER A 113 13.46 -32.79 -8.75
N GLN A 114 14.30 -32.57 -7.74
CA GLN A 114 15.39 -33.50 -7.39
C GLN A 114 14.82 -34.84 -6.88
N ARG A 115 15.24 -35.93 -7.52
CA ARG A 115 15.13 -37.27 -6.95
C ARG A 115 16.17 -37.41 -5.82
N TYR A 116 15.81 -38.18 -4.80
CA TYR A 116 16.64 -38.42 -3.62
C TYR A 116 17.79 -39.39 -3.92
N ASP A 117 19.02 -39.03 -3.53
CA ASP A 117 20.22 -39.89 -3.60
C ASP A 117 20.44 -40.57 -2.24
N PRO A 118 20.35 -41.91 -2.14
CA PRO A 118 20.54 -42.65 -0.90
C PRO A 118 21.92 -42.45 -0.24
N ASN A 119 22.94 -42.10 -1.01
CA ASN A 119 24.31 -41.91 -0.51
C ASN A 119 24.58 -40.47 0.00
N MET A 120 23.66 -39.53 -0.22
CA MET A 120 23.80 -38.17 0.28
C MET A 120 23.79 -38.14 1.81
N ARG A 121 24.83 -37.54 2.41
CA ARG A 121 24.85 -37.20 3.84
C ARG A 121 24.07 -35.91 4.09
N CYS A 122 23.27 -35.89 5.14
CA CYS A 122 22.62 -34.69 5.65
C CYS A 122 23.67 -33.70 6.16
N TYR A 123 23.70 -32.49 5.58
CA TYR A 123 24.62 -31.39 5.93
C TYR A 123 24.55 -30.90 7.38
N LYS A 124 23.51 -31.29 8.15
CA LYS A 124 23.33 -30.88 9.54
C LYS A 124 23.72 -31.93 10.58
N CYS A 125 23.65 -33.22 10.25
CA CYS A 125 23.92 -34.31 11.21
C CYS A 125 24.92 -35.37 10.71
N GLY A 126 25.39 -35.27 9.46
CA GLY A 126 26.38 -36.17 8.86
C GLY A 126 25.88 -37.57 8.47
N GLN A 127 24.66 -37.96 8.87
CA GLN A 127 24.08 -39.26 8.53
C GLN A 127 23.45 -39.27 7.12
N ARG A 128 23.46 -40.45 6.49
CA ARG A 128 22.75 -40.71 5.22
C ARG A 128 21.26 -40.97 5.50
N GLY A 129 20.45 -41.16 4.46
CA GLY A 129 19.04 -41.56 4.63
C GLY A 129 17.99 -40.44 4.55
N HIS A 130 18.37 -39.16 4.59
CA HIS A 130 17.43 -38.04 4.62
C HIS A 130 18.03 -36.70 4.15
N PHE A 131 17.19 -35.78 3.69
CA PHE A 131 17.58 -34.40 3.41
C PHE A 131 17.69 -33.56 4.71
N SER A 132 18.47 -32.48 4.70
CA SER A 132 18.66 -31.60 5.88
C SER A 132 17.44 -30.77 6.32
N ARG A 133 16.34 -30.85 5.57
CA ARG A 133 15.01 -30.32 5.95
C ARG A 133 14.17 -31.36 6.71
N ASP A 134 14.47 -32.65 6.52
CA ASP A 134 13.76 -33.82 7.03
C ASP A 134 14.56 -34.48 8.18
N CYS A 135 15.40 -33.70 8.87
CA CYS A 135 16.32 -34.18 9.91
C CYS A 135 15.67 -34.11 11.30
N GLU A 136 15.28 -35.26 11.87
CA GLU A 136 14.59 -35.35 13.16
C GLU A 136 15.37 -34.78 14.34
N ARG A 137 16.71 -34.73 14.26
CA ARG A 137 17.59 -34.17 15.31
C ARG A 137 17.40 -32.67 15.58
N LEU A 138 16.51 -32.00 14.83
CA LEU A 138 16.07 -30.61 15.04
C LEU A 138 14.57 -30.47 15.33
N MET A 139 13.81 -31.57 15.42
CA MET A 139 12.36 -31.52 15.72
C MET A 139 12.06 -31.22 17.20
N THR A 140 13.08 -31.20 18.06
CA THR A 140 12.96 -30.87 19.49
C THR A 140 12.99 -29.38 19.81
N GLU A 141 13.36 -28.49 18.87
CA GLU A 141 13.37 -27.03 19.09
C GLU A 141 12.39 -26.26 18.18
N GLY A 142 11.11 -26.46 18.46
CA GLY A 142 10.13 -25.36 18.52
C GLY A 142 9.70 -24.66 17.22
N ARG A 143 8.77 -25.27 16.46
CA ARG A 143 7.69 -24.53 15.77
C ARG A 143 6.41 -25.39 15.66
N PRO A 144 5.20 -24.84 15.91
CA PRO A 144 3.99 -25.65 15.99
C PRO A 144 3.42 -26.03 14.62
N SER A 145 3.36 -27.33 14.34
CA SER A 145 2.63 -27.87 13.20
C SER A 145 1.12 -27.93 13.44
N ARG A 146 0.34 -27.85 12.37
CA ARG A 146 -1.12 -28.06 12.39
C ARG A 146 -1.43 -29.46 11.83
N ARG A 147 -2.24 -30.25 12.54
CA ARG A 147 -3.52 -30.83 12.05
C ARG A 147 -4.14 -31.87 13.01
N ARG A 148 -5.49 -31.83 13.03
CA ARG A 148 -6.48 -32.90 13.30
C ARG A 148 -6.18 -33.95 14.38
N ASP A 149 -6.90 -33.79 15.49
CA ASP A 149 -7.86 -34.77 16.05
C ASP A 149 -7.51 -36.27 15.93
N ASP A 150 -7.16 -36.91 17.05
CA ASP A 150 -7.94 -38.03 17.61
C ASP A 150 -7.59 -38.23 19.11
N ASN A 151 -8.18 -39.25 19.75
CA ASN A 151 -8.76 -39.18 21.11
C ASN A 151 -7.94 -39.87 22.24
N TYR A 152 -8.38 -39.69 23.51
CA TYR A 152 -7.98 -40.33 24.79
C TYR A 152 -6.70 -39.86 25.53
N GLY A 153 -6.80 -39.71 26.86
CA GLY A 153 -5.67 -39.65 27.81
C GLY A 153 -5.92 -38.76 29.05
N ARG A 154 -5.84 -39.32 30.27
CA ARG A 154 -6.02 -38.61 31.57
C ARG A 154 -4.68 -38.13 32.18
N TYR A 155 -4.78 -37.33 33.26
CA TYR A 155 -3.74 -36.96 34.25
C TYR A 155 -2.67 -35.94 33.77
N SER A 156 -2.01 -35.14 34.63
CA SER A 156 -2.37 -34.57 35.95
C SER A 156 -1.39 -33.45 36.35
N SER A 157 -1.87 -32.48 37.14
CA SER A 157 -1.19 -31.68 38.20
C SER A 157 0.31 -31.30 38.17
N SER A 158 0.56 -30.12 38.78
CA SER A 158 1.79 -29.63 39.45
C SER A 158 2.93 -29.12 38.56
N ASN A 159 3.41 -27.87 38.68
CA ASN A 159 4.01 -27.09 39.79
C ASN A 159 5.50 -27.38 40.07
N ASN A 160 6.40 -26.56 39.51
CA ASN A 160 7.42 -25.77 40.24
C ASN A 160 8.14 -24.84 39.23
N ARG A 161 8.19 -23.52 39.43
CA ARG A 161 8.94 -22.68 40.41
C ARG A 161 10.43 -22.45 40.04
N TYR A 162 10.70 -21.19 39.70
CA TYR A 162 11.92 -20.40 39.97
C TYR A 162 13.32 -20.89 39.55
N SER A 163 14.00 -20.03 38.78
CA SER A 163 15.31 -19.48 39.18
C SER A 163 15.57 -18.13 38.49
N ARG A 164 16.37 -17.26 39.13
CA ARG A 164 16.72 -15.90 38.68
C ARG A 164 18.21 -15.79 38.36
N SER A 165 18.57 -15.05 37.32
CA SER A 165 19.87 -14.35 37.16
C SER A 165 19.68 -13.26 36.09
N ARG A 166 19.74 -11.97 36.46
CA ARG A 166 20.91 -11.06 36.58
C ARG A 166 21.41 -10.53 35.22
N SER A 167 21.20 -9.23 35.02
CA SER A 167 21.72 -8.42 33.92
C SER A 167 23.19 -8.03 34.10
N PRO A 168 23.94 -7.78 33.01
CA PRO A 168 25.08 -6.85 33.00
C PRO A 168 24.69 -5.43 32.54
N ALA A 169 25.62 -4.49 32.71
CA ALA A 169 25.36 -3.04 32.69
C ALA A 169 25.68 -2.33 31.36
N ARG A 170 25.43 -1.01 31.35
CA ARG A 170 25.68 -0.06 30.25
C ARG A 170 27.18 0.30 30.14
N LEU A 171 27.59 0.74 28.95
CA LEU A 171 28.78 1.58 28.74
C LEU A 171 28.41 2.84 27.91
N PRO A 172 29.21 3.93 27.97
CA PRO A 172 28.76 5.28 27.63
C PRO A 172 29.09 5.75 26.20
N ALA A 173 28.61 6.95 25.85
CA ALA A 173 28.83 7.62 24.57
C ALA A 173 30.10 8.49 24.55
N PRO A 174 30.69 8.78 23.36
CA PRO A 174 31.72 9.79 23.18
C PRO A 174 31.19 11.11 22.58
N THR A 175 31.90 12.21 22.82
CA THR A 175 31.55 13.58 22.39
C THR A 175 32.62 14.24 21.52
N TYR A 176 32.16 15.02 20.53
CA TYR A 176 32.84 16.11 19.79
C TYR A 176 34.20 15.89 19.10
N PHE A 177 34.27 16.27 17.82
CA PHE A 177 35.29 17.19 17.29
C PHE A 177 34.72 18.04 16.13
N ARG A 178 35.31 19.22 15.88
CA ARG A 178 34.74 20.28 15.01
C ARG A 178 35.84 21.02 14.21
N HIS A 179 35.83 20.85 12.89
CA HIS A 179 36.47 21.67 11.83
C HIS A 179 35.66 21.43 10.54
N GLY A 180 35.55 22.28 9.53
CA GLY A 180 35.98 23.67 9.25
C GLY A 180 35.48 24.02 7.83
N MET A 181 35.06 25.27 7.55
CA MET A 181 34.43 25.66 6.26
C MET A 181 35.42 25.70 5.07
N PRO A 182 34.90 25.74 3.83
CA PRO A 182 34.99 26.99 3.04
C PRO A 182 33.65 27.51 2.46
N MET A 183 33.58 28.83 2.22
CA MET A 183 32.53 29.54 1.42
C MET A 183 32.81 29.40 -0.09
N TYR A 184 31.86 29.51 -1.03
CA TYR A 184 31.11 30.71 -1.53
C TYR A 184 30.15 30.22 -2.67
N PRO A 185 29.32 31.07 -3.35
CA PRO A 185 28.87 32.44 -3.05
C PRO A 185 27.34 32.60 -2.98
N SER A 186 26.91 33.74 -2.42
CA SER A 186 25.52 34.20 -2.37
C SER A 186 25.02 34.76 -3.71
N TYR A 187 23.75 34.48 -4.07
CA TYR A 187 23.01 35.28 -5.05
C TYR A 187 21.85 36.03 -4.37
N SER A 188 21.69 37.31 -4.71
CA SER A 188 20.85 38.27 -4.01
C SER A 188 19.35 38.05 -4.23
N ARG A 189 18.56 38.05 -3.15
CA ARG A 189 17.14 38.43 -3.22
C ARG A 189 17.02 39.93 -2.98
N ARG A 190 16.23 40.61 -3.82
CA ARG A 190 15.72 41.96 -3.58
C ARG A 190 14.19 41.86 -3.64
N TYR A 191 13.54 42.00 -2.49
CA TYR A 191 12.09 42.08 -2.33
C TYR A 191 11.84 42.86 -1.03
N ASP A 192 11.77 44.18 -1.18
CA ASP A 192 11.10 45.08 -0.24
C ASP A 192 9.79 45.55 -0.90
N ASP A 193 8.95 46.22 -0.11
CA ASP A 193 7.58 46.68 -0.43
C ASP A 193 6.57 45.52 -0.65
N TYR A 194 5.69 45.17 0.30
CA TYR A 194 4.83 46.06 1.08
C TYR A 194 4.58 45.54 2.51
N MET A 195 4.87 46.37 3.51
CA MET A 195 4.49 46.16 4.91
C MET A 195 3.17 46.86 5.24
N GLY A 196 2.33 46.18 6.03
CA GLY A 196 1.11 46.73 6.63
C GLY A 196 0.04 45.65 6.81
N GLY A 197 -0.57 45.45 7.98
CA GLY A 197 -0.37 46.08 9.29
C GLY A 197 -1.34 45.46 10.30
N ASN A 198 -0.91 45.33 11.55
CA ASN A 198 -1.61 44.67 12.67
C ASN A 198 -3.15 44.90 12.76
N TYR A 199 -3.91 43.91 13.24
CA TYR A 199 -4.34 43.85 14.66
C TYR A 199 -5.27 42.66 14.97
N TYR A 200 -4.99 41.95 16.07
CA TYR A 200 -5.98 41.13 16.80
C TYR A 200 -6.66 42.01 17.87
N PRO A 201 -7.95 41.79 18.17
CA PRO A 201 -8.52 42.15 19.47
C PRO A 201 -8.84 40.91 20.34
N SER A 202 -8.75 41.10 21.66
CA SER A 202 -9.01 40.10 22.69
C SER A 202 -9.87 40.68 23.81
N ALA A 203 -10.78 39.85 24.34
CA ALA A 203 -11.45 39.92 25.65
C ALA A 203 -12.52 41.00 25.96
N ALA A 204 -13.62 40.49 26.57
CA ALA A 204 -14.52 41.08 27.60
C ALA A 204 -15.23 42.44 27.29
N ASP A 205 -16.50 42.68 27.60
CA ASP A 205 -17.23 42.47 28.87
C ASP A 205 -18.74 42.85 28.69
N ARG A 206 -19.56 42.67 29.74
CA ARG A 206 -20.89 43.30 30.03
C ARG A 206 -22.18 42.78 29.38
N SER A 207 -22.88 42.01 30.21
CA SER A 207 -24.27 42.21 30.64
C SER A 207 -25.13 43.31 29.99
N ASN A 208 -26.30 42.91 29.49
CA ASN A 208 -27.58 43.49 29.93
C ASN A 208 -28.70 42.48 29.72
N GLY A 209 -29.65 42.41 30.66
CA GLY A 209 -30.84 41.56 30.56
C GLY A 209 -32.10 42.42 30.47
N HIS A 210 -33.12 41.90 29.79
CA HIS A 210 -34.50 42.31 30.04
C HIS A 210 -35.41 41.07 29.99
N ASP A 211 -36.35 41.06 30.93
CA ASP A 211 -37.28 39.98 31.23
C ASP A 211 -38.65 40.28 30.59
N TYR A 212 -39.38 39.26 30.14
CA TYR A 212 -40.84 39.34 29.99
C TYR A 212 -41.48 37.94 29.96
N ARG A 213 -42.40 37.71 30.90
CA ARG A 213 -43.32 36.56 30.93
C ARG A 213 -44.51 36.80 29.99
N GLY A 214 -44.99 35.73 29.34
CA GLY A 214 -46.30 35.72 28.68
C GLY A 214 -46.73 34.31 28.27
N ARG A 215 -47.90 33.86 28.73
CA ARG A 215 -48.66 32.74 28.13
C ARG A 215 -49.42 33.33 26.92
N ASP A 216 -49.76 32.61 25.86
CA ASP A 216 -50.60 31.42 25.90
C ASP A 216 -50.56 30.56 24.60
N ARG A 217 -51.45 29.58 24.52
CA ARG A 217 -51.53 28.53 23.47
C ARG A 217 -51.91 29.07 22.08
N GLU A 218 -51.28 28.52 21.03
CA GLU A 218 -52.03 28.02 19.85
C GLU A 218 -51.23 27.03 18.98
N ARG A 219 -51.92 26.31 18.08
CA ARG A 219 -51.37 25.19 17.31
C ARG A 219 -50.73 25.67 16.00
N GLY A 220 -49.40 25.70 15.92
CA GLY A 220 -48.64 25.92 14.67
C GLY A 220 -47.90 24.66 14.22
N THR A 221 -48.14 24.21 12.98
CA THR A 221 -47.50 23.03 12.38
C THR A 221 -46.00 23.24 12.18
N ARG A 222 -45.19 22.38 12.81
CA ARG A 222 -43.73 22.43 12.70
C ARG A 222 -43.29 21.85 11.36
N LEU A 223 -43.08 22.72 10.35
CA LEU A 223 -42.53 22.35 9.05
C LEU A 223 -41.11 21.78 9.19
N THR A 224 -41.00 20.46 9.20
CA THR A 224 -39.75 19.77 8.90
C THR A 224 -39.46 19.93 7.40
N PRO A 225 -38.23 20.28 6.97
CA PRO A 225 -37.90 20.23 5.55
C PRO A 225 -38.05 18.79 5.05
N PRO A 226 -38.72 18.57 3.89
CA PRO A 226 -39.03 17.23 3.43
C PRO A 226 -37.76 16.47 3.05
N SER A 227 -37.72 15.19 3.42
CA SER A 227 -36.68 14.27 2.97
C SER A 227 -36.79 14.05 1.45
N THR A 228 -36.01 14.77 0.67
CA THR A 228 -35.98 14.62 -0.78
C THR A 228 -35.38 13.27 -1.16
N SER A 229 -36.21 12.43 -1.78
CA SER A 229 -35.84 11.09 -2.20
C SER A 229 -34.88 11.12 -3.39
N GLY A 230 -33.96 10.15 -3.44
CA GLY A 230 -32.80 10.14 -4.35
C GLY A 230 -33.08 9.98 -5.85
N ARG A 231 -34.28 10.30 -6.35
CA ARG A 231 -34.59 10.37 -7.79
C ARG A 231 -34.44 11.79 -8.37
N TYR A 232 -34.75 12.84 -7.61
CA TYR A 232 -34.74 14.22 -8.15
C TYR A 232 -33.32 14.72 -8.44
N ASN A 233 -32.35 14.39 -7.60
CA ASN A 233 -30.93 14.75 -7.79
C ASN A 233 -30.22 14.00 -8.94
N ARG A 234 -30.79 12.94 -9.53
CA ARG A 234 -30.21 12.33 -10.75
C ARG A 234 -30.47 13.20 -11.97
N ARG A 235 -31.71 13.67 -12.17
CA ARG A 235 -32.05 14.48 -13.36
C ARG A 235 -31.23 15.77 -13.42
N LEU A 236 -31.12 16.51 -12.32
CA LEU A 236 -30.32 17.74 -12.27
C LEU A 236 -28.83 17.52 -12.61
N ARG A 237 -28.25 16.36 -12.30
CA ARG A 237 -26.85 16.03 -12.66
C ARG A 237 -26.66 15.67 -14.13
N VAL A 238 -27.61 14.93 -14.73
CA VAL A 238 -27.60 14.64 -16.17
C VAL A 238 -27.77 15.93 -16.96
N PHE A 239 -28.68 16.81 -16.53
CA PHE A 239 -28.82 18.14 -17.13
C PHE A 239 -27.56 18.99 -17.01
N PHE A 240 -26.80 18.95 -15.92
CA PHE A 240 -25.57 19.75 -15.80
C PHE A 240 -24.49 19.35 -16.82
N SER A 241 -24.27 18.06 -17.09
CA SER A 241 -23.24 17.64 -18.05
C SER A 241 -23.63 17.93 -19.50
N VAL A 242 -24.92 17.89 -19.83
CA VAL A 242 -25.44 18.21 -21.18
C VAL A 242 -25.58 19.72 -21.38
N ALA A 243 -26.03 20.45 -20.35
CA ALA A 243 -26.22 21.90 -20.44
C ALA A 243 -24.92 22.70 -20.45
N ILE A 244 -23.83 22.20 -19.84
CA ILE A 244 -22.50 22.82 -20.01
C ILE A 244 -22.07 22.74 -21.47
N MET A 245 -22.34 21.63 -22.18
CA MET A 245 -22.05 21.51 -23.62
C MET A 245 -22.96 22.39 -24.51
N SER A 246 -24.07 22.92 -23.98
CA SER A 246 -24.98 23.81 -24.71
C SER A 246 -24.91 25.28 -24.29
N ALA A 247 -24.03 25.65 -23.33
CA ALA A 247 -23.99 26.99 -22.74
C ALA A 247 -22.66 27.73 -22.93
N SER A 248 -21.63 27.08 -23.50
CA SER A 248 -20.38 27.72 -23.92
C SER A 248 -20.20 27.59 -25.43
N THR A 249 -19.85 28.69 -26.09
CA THR A 249 -19.45 28.71 -27.50
C THR A 249 -18.03 28.17 -27.74
N GLU A 250 -17.25 27.98 -26.68
CA GLU A 250 -15.90 27.41 -26.72
C GLU A 250 -15.92 25.88 -26.68
N ALA A 251 -15.19 25.25 -27.60
CA ALA A 251 -15.01 23.80 -27.64
C ALA A 251 -13.85 23.35 -26.74
N SER A 252 -14.05 22.28 -25.96
CA SER A 252 -13.00 21.68 -25.12
C SER A 252 -11.86 21.12 -25.97
N ALA A 253 -10.66 21.68 -25.80
CA ALA A 253 -9.46 21.24 -26.53
C ALA A 253 -9.02 19.84 -26.09
N ILE A 254 -9.30 19.46 -24.84
CA ILE A 254 -9.01 18.13 -24.31
C ILE A 254 -9.95 17.08 -24.94
N ILE A 255 -11.26 17.36 -25.06
CA ILE A 255 -12.21 16.45 -25.70
C ILE A 255 -11.87 16.26 -27.19
N GLU A 256 -11.62 17.34 -27.93
CA GLU A 256 -11.27 17.25 -29.35
C GLU A 256 -9.93 16.51 -29.56
N TYR A 257 -8.96 16.66 -28.65
CA TYR A 257 -7.74 15.85 -28.68
C TYR A 257 -8.00 14.35 -28.50
N PHE A 258 -8.92 13.94 -27.61
CA PHE A 258 -9.21 12.51 -27.39
C PHE A 258 -10.08 11.86 -28.48
N LYS A 259 -10.66 12.66 -29.37
CA LYS A 259 -11.42 12.21 -30.53
C LYS A 259 -10.59 11.33 -31.47
N ARG A 260 -11.14 10.17 -31.84
CA ARG A 260 -10.50 9.15 -32.70
C ARG A 260 -9.11 8.71 -32.20
N LYS A 261 -8.89 8.71 -30.87
CA LYS A 261 -7.71 8.15 -30.24
C LYS A 261 -7.96 6.72 -29.75
N SER A 262 -6.92 5.90 -29.90
CA SER A 262 -6.80 4.56 -29.34
C SER A 262 -5.88 4.60 -28.11
N ILE A 263 -6.43 4.21 -26.97
CA ILE A 263 -5.80 4.38 -25.64
C ILE A 263 -5.42 3.00 -25.07
N PHE A 264 -4.21 2.84 -24.56
CA PHE A 264 -3.79 1.66 -23.81
C PHE A 264 -3.69 1.96 -22.32
N ILE A 265 -4.40 1.19 -21.50
CA ILE A 265 -4.45 1.38 -20.04
C ILE A 265 -4.01 0.10 -19.33
N THR A 266 -2.91 0.22 -18.58
CA THR A 266 -2.48 -0.83 -17.64
C THR A 266 -2.99 -0.52 -16.23
N GLY A 267 -3.41 -1.54 -15.50
CA GLY A 267 -3.96 -1.35 -14.15
C GLY A 267 -5.41 -0.86 -14.14
N ALA A 268 -6.11 -0.93 -15.28
CA ALA A 268 -7.51 -0.53 -15.44
C ALA A 268 -8.48 -1.18 -14.42
N THR A 269 -8.18 -2.38 -13.93
CA THR A 269 -9.00 -3.04 -12.90
C THR A 269 -8.77 -2.52 -11.47
N GLY A 270 -7.82 -1.60 -11.27
CA GLY A 270 -7.54 -0.93 -10.00
C GLY A 270 -8.41 0.32 -9.78
N PHE A 271 -8.27 0.93 -8.61
CA PHE A 271 -9.14 2.04 -8.15
C PHE A 271 -9.07 3.30 -9.03
N ILE A 272 -7.86 3.78 -9.33
CA ILE A 272 -7.63 4.93 -10.23
C ILE A 272 -8.00 4.51 -11.67
N GLY A 273 -7.44 3.40 -12.15
CA GLY A 273 -7.64 2.93 -13.52
C GLY A 273 -9.12 2.74 -13.91
N LYS A 274 -9.97 2.30 -12.99
CA LYS A 274 -11.40 2.10 -13.26
C LYS A 274 -12.15 3.42 -13.44
N GLN A 275 -11.80 4.45 -12.65
CA GLN A 275 -12.36 5.79 -12.81
C GLN A 275 -11.75 6.53 -14.01
N LEU A 276 -10.50 6.26 -14.36
CA LEU A 276 -9.91 6.75 -15.61
C LEU A 276 -10.71 6.24 -16.82
N VAL A 277 -11.02 4.93 -16.86
CA VAL A 277 -11.90 4.37 -17.91
C VAL A 277 -13.26 5.07 -17.90
N GLU A 278 -13.91 5.22 -16.73
CA GLU A 278 -15.21 5.91 -16.61
C GLU A 278 -15.16 7.36 -17.14
N LYS A 279 -14.21 8.16 -16.68
CA LYS A 279 -14.10 9.58 -17.04
C LYS A 279 -13.81 9.74 -18.53
N LEU A 280 -12.92 8.92 -19.10
CA LEU A 280 -12.63 8.93 -20.54
C LEU A 280 -13.89 8.63 -21.35
N VAL A 281 -14.61 7.54 -21.08
CA VAL A 281 -15.81 7.21 -21.88
C VAL A 281 -16.99 8.14 -21.63
N ARG A 282 -17.06 8.79 -20.45
CA ARG A 282 -18.07 9.79 -20.11
C ARG A 282 -17.85 11.10 -20.84
N SER A 283 -16.67 11.69 -20.67
CA SER A 283 -16.35 13.04 -21.13
C SER A 283 -15.80 13.09 -22.55
N CYS A 284 -15.21 12.00 -23.06
CA CYS A 284 -14.68 11.90 -24.42
C CYS A 284 -15.42 10.76 -25.18
N PRO A 285 -16.67 10.97 -25.60
CA PRO A 285 -17.48 9.94 -26.26
C PRO A 285 -16.88 9.46 -27.59
N ASP A 286 -16.18 10.33 -28.31
CA ASP A 286 -15.64 10.03 -29.65
C ASP A 286 -14.24 9.38 -29.63
N ILE A 287 -13.81 8.83 -28.49
CA ILE A 287 -12.63 7.96 -28.41
C ILE A 287 -12.84 6.73 -29.32
N GLU A 288 -11.86 6.42 -30.17
CA GLU A 288 -11.88 5.29 -31.11
C GLU A 288 -11.96 3.96 -30.35
N HIS A 289 -11.00 3.75 -29.44
CA HIS A 289 -10.89 2.49 -28.72
C HIS A 289 -10.08 2.60 -27.43
N ILE A 290 -10.40 1.76 -26.44
CA ILE A 290 -9.66 1.64 -25.19
C ILE A 290 -9.26 0.19 -24.96
N TYR A 291 -7.96 -0.07 -25.03
CA TYR A 291 -7.32 -1.35 -24.75
C TYR A 291 -6.95 -1.46 -23.26
N LEU A 292 -7.53 -2.44 -22.56
CA LEU A 292 -7.27 -2.67 -21.14
C LEU A 292 -6.36 -3.89 -20.96
N LEU A 293 -5.16 -3.72 -20.39
CA LEU A 293 -4.32 -4.85 -19.98
C LEU A 293 -4.91 -5.51 -18.72
N VAL A 294 -5.33 -6.77 -18.84
CA VAL A 294 -6.03 -7.50 -17.78
C VAL A 294 -5.38 -8.86 -17.52
N ARG A 295 -4.86 -9.01 -16.29
CA ARG A 295 -4.27 -10.26 -15.78
C ARG A 295 -5.28 -11.42 -15.83
N PRO A 296 -4.91 -12.60 -16.35
CA PRO A 296 -5.77 -13.78 -16.28
C PRO A 296 -6.02 -14.22 -14.83
N LYS A 297 -7.19 -14.81 -14.57
CA LYS A 297 -7.58 -15.34 -13.25
C LYS A 297 -8.16 -16.74 -13.45
N ARG A 298 -7.74 -17.71 -12.62
CA ARG A 298 -8.17 -19.11 -12.77
C ARG A 298 -9.71 -19.22 -12.85
N GLY A 299 -10.19 -19.80 -13.94
CA GLY A 299 -11.63 -20.01 -14.19
C GLY A 299 -12.45 -18.77 -14.56
N HIS A 300 -11.81 -17.66 -14.98
CA HIS A 300 -12.52 -16.46 -15.47
C HIS A 300 -11.84 -15.99 -16.77
N ALA A 301 -12.59 -15.82 -17.86
CA ALA A 301 -12.02 -15.24 -19.07
C ALA A 301 -11.74 -13.75 -18.88
N VAL A 302 -10.72 -13.23 -19.58
CA VAL A 302 -10.33 -11.81 -19.48
C VAL A 302 -11.46 -10.87 -19.93
N LYS A 303 -12.24 -11.26 -20.95
CA LYS A 303 -13.44 -10.52 -21.40
C LYS A 303 -14.51 -10.43 -20.29
N ASP A 304 -14.75 -11.50 -19.54
CA ASP A 304 -15.72 -11.51 -18.44
C ASP A 304 -15.30 -10.57 -17.30
N ARG A 305 -14.00 -10.46 -17.03
CA ARG A 305 -13.46 -9.52 -16.03
C ARG A 305 -13.68 -8.06 -16.43
N VAL A 306 -13.68 -7.74 -17.72
CA VAL A 306 -14.02 -6.38 -18.20
C VAL A 306 -15.54 -6.17 -18.13
N LYS A 307 -16.36 -7.15 -18.50
CA LYS A 307 -17.83 -7.07 -18.29
C LYS A 307 -18.19 -6.87 -16.81
N GLU A 308 -17.54 -7.59 -15.88
CA GLU A 308 -17.68 -7.38 -14.43
C GLU A 308 -17.33 -5.94 -14.04
N LEU A 309 -16.22 -5.40 -14.55
CA LEU A 309 -15.78 -4.03 -14.31
C LEU A 309 -16.82 -2.99 -14.79
N LEU A 310 -17.30 -3.12 -16.03
CA LEU A 310 -18.24 -2.19 -16.67
C LEU A 310 -19.68 -2.32 -16.14
N SER A 311 -20.02 -3.44 -15.50
CA SER A 311 -21.28 -3.60 -14.75
C SER A 311 -21.30 -2.88 -13.40
N SER A 312 -20.15 -2.38 -12.92
CA SER A 312 -20.05 -1.69 -11.63
C SER A 312 -20.95 -0.45 -11.56
N PRO A 313 -21.54 -0.12 -10.39
CA PRO A 313 -22.37 1.09 -10.23
C PRO A 313 -21.70 2.41 -10.62
N LEU A 314 -20.36 2.43 -10.67
CA LEU A 314 -19.57 3.55 -11.17
C LEU A 314 -19.97 3.95 -12.61
N PHE A 315 -20.19 2.97 -13.49
CA PHE A 315 -20.52 3.18 -14.90
C PHE A 315 -22.01 3.45 -15.18
N ASN A 316 -22.84 3.57 -14.15
CA ASN A 316 -24.28 3.80 -14.35
C ASN A 316 -24.56 5.11 -15.11
N THR A 317 -23.84 6.19 -14.78
CA THR A 317 -24.00 7.48 -15.46
C THR A 317 -23.55 7.39 -16.92
N VAL A 318 -22.44 6.70 -17.20
CA VAL A 318 -22.01 6.43 -18.60
C VAL A 318 -23.09 5.68 -19.36
N ARG A 319 -23.62 4.58 -18.79
CA ARG A 319 -24.65 3.75 -19.44
C ARG A 319 -25.97 4.51 -19.69
N GLU A 320 -26.27 5.53 -18.87
CA GLU A 320 -27.42 6.42 -19.06
C GLU A 320 -27.21 7.45 -20.20
N MET A 321 -25.97 7.83 -20.51
CA MET A 321 -25.65 8.85 -21.53
C MET A 321 -25.16 8.26 -22.88
N HIS A 322 -24.37 7.20 -22.81
CA HIS A 322 -23.71 6.54 -23.94
C HIS A 322 -23.98 5.03 -23.87
N PRO A 323 -25.14 4.53 -24.32
CA PRO A 323 -25.56 3.15 -24.06
C PRO A 323 -24.59 2.07 -24.56
N ASN A 324 -23.89 2.32 -25.67
CA ASN A 324 -22.99 1.37 -26.35
C ASN A 324 -21.50 1.68 -26.06
N PHE A 325 -21.19 2.31 -24.93
CA PHE A 325 -19.82 2.76 -24.61
C PHE A 325 -18.81 1.61 -24.44
N ASP A 326 -19.28 0.38 -24.26
CA ASP A 326 -18.46 -0.82 -24.06
C ASP A 326 -17.98 -1.46 -25.36
N ASP A 327 -18.62 -1.20 -26.51
CA ASP A 327 -18.16 -1.65 -27.83
C ASP A 327 -16.73 -1.14 -28.15
N LYS A 328 -16.41 0.07 -27.68
CA LYS A 328 -15.09 0.68 -27.79
C LYS A 328 -14.10 0.27 -26.68
N ILE A 329 -14.35 -0.80 -25.92
CA ILE A 329 -13.47 -1.27 -24.84
C ILE A 329 -13.06 -2.74 -25.05
N SER A 330 -11.78 -2.95 -25.40
CA SER A 330 -11.21 -4.29 -25.58
C SER A 330 -10.33 -4.73 -24.42
N ALA A 331 -10.46 -6.01 -24.06
CA ALA A 331 -9.69 -6.63 -22.99
C ALA A 331 -8.47 -7.38 -23.57
N LEU A 332 -7.26 -6.86 -23.37
CA LEU A 332 -6.02 -7.53 -23.75
C LEU A 332 -5.56 -8.42 -22.60
N GLN A 333 -5.36 -9.71 -22.86
CA GLN A 333 -4.86 -10.64 -21.85
C GLN A 333 -3.36 -10.41 -21.64
N GLY A 334 -2.95 -10.21 -20.39
CA GLY A 334 -1.53 -10.08 -20.06
C GLY A 334 -1.23 -9.69 -18.61
N ASP A 335 0.01 -9.87 -18.20
CA ASP A 335 0.55 -9.48 -16.89
C ASP A 335 1.87 -8.73 -17.07
N ILE A 336 2.02 -7.58 -16.39
CA ILE A 336 3.25 -6.78 -16.39
C ILE A 336 4.50 -7.55 -15.91
N LEU A 337 4.28 -8.64 -15.18
CA LEU A 337 5.33 -9.55 -14.72
C LEU A 337 5.88 -10.46 -15.82
N ASP A 338 5.09 -10.76 -16.84
CA ASP A 338 5.49 -11.66 -17.94
C ASP A 338 6.36 -10.93 -18.98
N PRO A 339 7.16 -11.65 -19.81
CA PRO A 339 7.83 -11.07 -20.97
C PRO A 339 6.79 -10.42 -21.92
N ASN A 340 7.12 -9.27 -22.50
CA ASN A 340 6.22 -8.47 -23.36
C ASN A 340 4.80 -8.27 -22.77
N PHE A 341 4.71 -8.15 -21.44
CA PHE A 341 3.45 -8.09 -20.68
C PHE A 341 2.51 -9.30 -20.88
N GLY A 342 2.99 -10.43 -21.40
CA GLY A 342 2.17 -11.61 -21.69
C GLY A 342 1.14 -11.39 -22.81
N LEU A 343 1.32 -10.33 -23.61
CA LEU A 343 0.50 -10.04 -24.79
C LEU A 343 0.69 -11.13 -25.85
N SER A 344 -0.35 -11.40 -26.65
CA SER A 344 -0.16 -12.18 -27.88
C SER A 344 0.57 -11.33 -28.94
N PRO A 345 1.26 -11.93 -29.92
CA PRO A 345 1.88 -11.17 -31.01
C PRO A 345 0.87 -10.31 -31.80
N ALA A 346 -0.38 -10.75 -31.89
CA ALA A 346 -1.47 -9.98 -32.50
C ALA A 346 -1.84 -8.74 -31.66
N ASP A 347 -1.95 -8.89 -30.33
CA ASP A 347 -2.24 -7.77 -29.43
C ASP A 347 -1.06 -6.79 -29.33
N GLU A 348 0.18 -7.28 -29.34
CA GLU A 348 1.40 -6.45 -29.37
C GLU A 348 1.43 -5.62 -30.67
N ASN A 349 1.21 -6.25 -31.83
CA ASN A 349 1.15 -5.55 -33.12
C ASN A 349 -0.03 -4.56 -33.19
N LEU A 350 -1.20 -4.91 -32.65
CA LEU A 350 -2.36 -4.02 -32.60
C LEU A 350 -2.04 -2.72 -31.83
N LEU A 351 -1.36 -2.84 -30.69
CA LEU A 351 -0.90 -1.69 -29.91
C LEU A 351 0.17 -0.88 -30.67
N ILE A 352 1.10 -1.55 -31.35
CA ILE A 352 2.16 -0.92 -32.16
C ILE A 352 1.59 -0.06 -33.30
N GLU A 353 0.60 -0.58 -34.03
CA GLU A 353 0.04 0.09 -35.22
C GLU A 353 -1.00 1.17 -34.89
N GLN A 354 -1.71 1.05 -33.75
CA GLN A 354 -2.89 1.88 -33.49
C GLN A 354 -2.79 2.77 -32.24
N CYS A 355 -2.07 2.38 -31.19
CA CYS A 355 -2.13 3.12 -29.93
C CYS A 355 -1.45 4.50 -30.00
N GLN A 356 -2.15 5.53 -29.52
CA GLN A 356 -1.65 6.91 -29.46
C GLN A 356 -1.45 7.41 -28.02
N VAL A 357 -2.18 6.89 -27.03
CA VAL A 357 -2.10 7.36 -25.64
C VAL A 357 -1.96 6.18 -24.69
N VAL A 358 -0.95 6.22 -23.80
CA VAL A 358 -0.64 5.16 -22.84
C VAL A 358 -0.79 5.68 -21.41
N PHE A 359 -1.64 5.03 -20.61
CA PHE A 359 -1.74 5.26 -19.17
C PHE A 359 -1.15 4.08 -18.39
N HIS A 360 -0.01 4.30 -17.73
CA HIS A 360 0.62 3.30 -16.88
C HIS A 360 0.28 3.49 -15.40
N SER A 361 -0.79 2.83 -14.95
CA SER A 361 -1.25 2.82 -13.56
C SER A 361 -1.06 1.47 -12.85
N ALA A 362 -0.51 0.45 -13.53
CA ALA A 362 -0.27 -0.86 -12.93
C ALA A 362 0.93 -0.83 -11.96
N ALA A 363 0.69 -1.08 -10.68
CA ALA A 363 1.71 -1.19 -9.64
C ALA A 363 1.20 -2.07 -8.48
N THR A 364 2.11 -2.57 -7.64
CA THR A 364 1.68 -3.01 -6.29
C THR A 364 1.57 -1.79 -5.39
N VAL A 365 0.44 -1.67 -4.67
CA VAL A 365 0.19 -0.63 -3.65
C VAL A 365 0.36 -1.18 -2.23
N ARG A 366 0.98 -2.35 -2.08
CA ARG A 366 1.20 -3.01 -0.79
C ARG A 366 2.56 -2.63 -0.22
N PHE A 367 2.57 -1.95 0.92
CA PHE A 367 3.80 -1.48 1.58
C PHE A 367 4.67 -2.60 2.18
N GLN A 368 4.23 -3.86 2.15
CA GLN A 368 4.98 -5.03 2.67
C GLN A 368 5.14 -6.13 1.61
N GLU A 369 5.15 -5.78 0.33
CA GLU A 369 5.49 -6.73 -0.73
C GLU A 369 7.00 -7.03 -0.68
N PRO A 370 7.44 -8.31 -0.82
CA PRO A 370 8.85 -8.68 -0.87
C PRO A 370 9.60 -7.89 -1.95
N LEU A 371 10.83 -7.48 -1.66
CA LEU A 371 11.53 -6.50 -2.49
C LEU A 371 11.73 -6.98 -3.93
N ARG A 372 12.03 -8.27 -4.15
CA ARG A 372 12.18 -8.84 -5.51
C ARG A 372 10.91 -8.65 -6.32
N LEU A 373 9.75 -8.98 -5.74
CA LEU A 373 8.46 -8.82 -6.41
C LEU A 373 8.11 -7.34 -6.63
N ALA A 374 8.41 -6.46 -5.67
CA ALA A 374 8.20 -5.02 -5.83
C ALA A 374 9.06 -4.45 -6.98
N ILE A 375 10.32 -4.87 -7.11
CA ILE A 375 11.22 -4.51 -8.24
C ILE A 375 10.64 -5.02 -9.56
N GLN A 376 10.25 -6.29 -9.64
CA GLN A 376 9.69 -6.85 -10.87
C GLN A 376 8.37 -6.17 -11.28
N MET A 377 7.50 -5.84 -10.31
CA MET A 377 6.21 -5.19 -10.57
C MET A 377 6.29 -3.69 -10.88
N ASN A 378 7.24 -2.95 -10.32
CA ASN A 378 7.28 -1.48 -10.42
C ASN A 378 8.47 -0.95 -11.24
N VAL A 379 9.56 -1.72 -11.38
CA VAL A 379 10.84 -1.28 -11.98
C VAL A 379 11.11 -2.02 -13.29
N ALA A 380 11.07 -3.36 -13.28
CA ALA A 380 11.27 -4.15 -14.50
C ALA A 380 10.10 -4.01 -15.49
N SER A 381 8.88 -3.91 -14.98
CA SER A 381 7.67 -3.62 -15.77
C SER A 381 7.75 -2.31 -16.55
N VAL A 382 8.40 -1.28 -15.99
CA VAL A 382 8.61 0.01 -16.65
C VAL A 382 9.57 -0.12 -17.83
N LYS A 383 10.68 -0.86 -17.69
CA LYS A 383 11.56 -1.15 -18.85
C LYS A 383 10.80 -1.86 -19.98
N LYS A 384 9.96 -2.84 -19.65
CA LYS A 384 9.10 -3.53 -20.63
C LYS A 384 8.07 -2.60 -21.27
N LEU A 385 7.48 -1.67 -20.51
CA LEU A 385 6.58 -0.64 -21.05
C LEU A 385 7.30 0.22 -22.09
N LEU A 386 8.48 0.74 -21.74
CA LEU A 386 9.26 1.60 -22.64
C LEU A 386 9.66 0.84 -23.90
N ALA A 387 10.12 -0.42 -23.78
CA ALA A 387 10.43 -1.28 -24.91
C ALA A 387 9.23 -1.57 -25.83
N LEU A 388 7.99 -1.53 -25.32
CA LEU A 388 6.77 -1.57 -26.14
C LEU A 388 6.46 -0.20 -26.76
N CYS A 389 6.55 0.89 -25.98
CA CYS A 389 6.26 2.24 -26.44
C CYS A 389 7.22 2.70 -27.55
N HIS A 390 8.49 2.31 -27.49
CA HIS A 390 9.50 2.54 -28.55
C HIS A 390 9.15 1.91 -29.90
N LYS A 391 8.25 0.91 -29.92
CA LYS A 391 7.74 0.30 -31.17
C LYS A 391 6.47 0.99 -31.68
N MET A 392 5.76 1.77 -30.86
CA MET A 392 4.44 2.31 -31.21
C MET A 392 4.55 3.47 -32.21
N LYS A 393 4.06 3.23 -33.44
CA LYS A 393 4.24 4.16 -34.57
C LYS A 393 3.45 5.46 -34.47
N LYS A 394 2.40 5.49 -33.64
CA LYS A 394 1.46 6.61 -33.52
C LYS A 394 1.44 7.23 -32.12
N LEU A 395 2.40 6.89 -31.26
CA LEU A 395 2.42 7.30 -29.86
C LEU A 395 2.55 8.84 -29.72
N GLN A 396 1.66 9.43 -28.93
CA GLN A 396 1.58 10.87 -28.70
C GLN A 396 1.71 11.25 -27.22
N SER A 397 1.37 10.34 -26.29
CA SER A 397 1.55 10.58 -24.85
C SER A 397 1.66 9.28 -24.04
N ILE A 398 2.57 9.27 -23.06
CA ILE A 398 2.63 8.31 -21.97
C ILE A 398 2.44 9.06 -20.64
N VAL A 399 1.48 8.64 -19.82
CA VAL A 399 1.31 9.13 -18.45
C VAL A 399 1.63 8.00 -17.46
N HIS A 400 2.73 8.15 -16.71
CA HIS A 400 3.13 7.24 -15.65
C HIS A 400 2.58 7.66 -14.29
N VAL A 401 1.87 6.77 -13.59
CA VAL A 401 1.38 7.02 -12.23
C VAL A 401 2.42 6.56 -11.20
N SER A 402 3.11 7.51 -10.58
CA SER A 402 4.00 7.31 -9.43
C SER A 402 3.27 7.65 -8.11
N THR A 403 3.93 8.31 -7.16
CA THR A 403 3.35 8.84 -5.91
C THR A 403 4.20 9.98 -5.34
N ALA A 404 3.59 10.97 -4.70
CA ALA A 404 4.31 12.06 -4.01
C ALA A 404 5.29 11.51 -2.96
N TYR A 405 4.91 10.39 -2.31
CA TYR A 405 5.75 9.70 -1.34
C TYR A 405 6.90 8.90 -1.95
N ALA A 406 7.13 8.94 -3.27
CA ALA A 406 8.26 8.29 -3.90
C ALA A 406 9.60 8.72 -3.29
N ASN A 407 9.72 9.94 -2.76
CA ASN A 407 10.94 10.44 -2.10
C ASN A 407 10.69 10.93 -0.66
N CYS A 408 9.78 10.27 0.06
CA CYS A 408 9.37 10.62 1.42
C CYS A 408 10.45 10.51 2.52
N ASN A 409 11.66 10.08 2.18
CA ASN A 409 12.83 10.19 3.05
C ASN A 409 13.39 11.64 3.10
N ARG A 410 12.95 12.51 2.19
CA ARG A 410 13.13 13.96 2.24
C ARG A 410 11.87 14.61 2.81
N ASN A 411 12.02 15.76 3.48
CA ASN A 411 10.88 16.55 3.96
C ASN A 411 10.30 17.44 2.85
N ASP A 412 11.15 17.96 1.98
CA ASP A 412 10.79 18.72 0.78
C ASP A 412 11.03 17.82 -0.45
N VAL A 413 9.98 17.66 -1.25
CA VAL A 413 9.99 16.83 -2.46
C VAL A 413 9.44 17.69 -3.60
N ALA A 414 10.34 18.34 -4.34
CA ALA A 414 10.05 19.08 -5.55
C ALA A 414 9.67 18.19 -6.76
N GLU A 415 9.05 18.81 -7.77
CA GLU A 415 8.60 18.22 -9.04
C GLU A 415 9.75 17.90 -10.01
N MET A 416 10.70 17.11 -9.54
CA MET A 416 11.84 16.61 -10.30
C MET A 416 12.08 15.13 -10.04
N ILE A 417 12.75 14.44 -10.97
CA ILE A 417 13.21 13.07 -10.79
C ILE A 417 14.50 13.09 -9.97
N TYR A 418 14.55 12.30 -8.89
CA TYR A 418 15.71 12.24 -8.00
C TYR A 418 16.63 11.06 -8.36
N PRO A 419 17.96 11.21 -8.28
CA PRO A 419 18.89 10.09 -8.44
C PRO A 419 18.71 9.07 -7.30
N PRO A 420 18.64 7.76 -7.60
CA PRO A 420 18.49 6.72 -6.60
C PRO A 420 19.84 6.43 -5.90
N PRO A 421 19.80 5.90 -4.66
CA PRO A 421 21.02 5.54 -3.93
C PRO A 421 21.77 4.34 -4.55
N ILE A 422 21.10 3.56 -5.39
CA ILE A 422 21.62 2.36 -6.07
C ILE A 422 21.17 2.42 -7.53
N GLN A 423 22.09 2.14 -8.46
CA GLN A 423 21.78 2.05 -9.90
C GLN A 423 20.74 0.94 -10.15
N PRO A 424 19.57 1.24 -10.78
CA PRO A 424 18.51 0.25 -10.94
C PRO A 424 18.93 -1.00 -11.73
N ALA A 425 19.83 -0.87 -12.71
CA ALA A 425 20.34 -1.99 -13.51
C ALA A 425 21.03 -3.06 -12.64
N LYS A 426 21.94 -2.63 -11.73
CA LYS A 426 22.64 -3.54 -10.80
C LYS A 426 21.67 -4.23 -9.83
N LEU A 427 20.63 -3.51 -9.40
CA LEU A 427 19.61 -4.05 -8.51
C LEU A 427 18.68 -5.04 -9.24
N LEU A 428 18.33 -4.78 -10.50
CA LEU A 428 17.59 -5.72 -11.35
C LEU A 428 18.38 -7.00 -11.55
N GLU A 429 19.66 -6.91 -11.96
CA GLU A 429 20.56 -8.05 -12.12
C GLU A 429 20.67 -8.87 -10.82
N ALA A 430 20.96 -8.21 -9.68
CA ALA A 430 20.98 -8.86 -8.38
C ALA A 430 19.64 -9.55 -8.04
N SER A 431 18.51 -8.95 -8.42
CA SER A 431 17.17 -9.52 -8.22
C SER A 431 16.84 -10.72 -9.12
N GLU A 432 17.71 -11.08 -10.07
CA GLU A 432 17.55 -12.26 -10.93
C GLU A 432 18.38 -13.45 -10.43
N TRP A 433 19.66 -13.25 -10.09
CA TRP A 433 20.57 -14.35 -9.72
C TRP A 433 20.69 -14.62 -8.21
N MET A 434 20.37 -13.66 -7.34
CA MET A 434 20.52 -13.85 -5.89
C MET A 434 19.44 -14.79 -5.33
N ASP A 435 19.74 -15.49 -4.24
CA ASP A 435 18.78 -16.30 -3.48
C ASP A 435 17.75 -15.42 -2.73
N ASP A 436 16.50 -15.91 -2.61
CA ASP A 436 15.40 -15.17 -1.97
C ASP A 436 15.69 -14.82 -0.50
N HIS A 437 16.24 -15.74 0.27
CA HIS A 437 16.52 -15.51 1.70
C HIS A 437 17.63 -14.46 1.88
N VAL A 438 18.63 -14.46 0.99
CA VAL A 438 19.70 -13.44 0.99
C VAL A 438 19.15 -12.07 0.56
N PHE A 439 18.33 -12.03 -0.49
CA PHE A 439 17.74 -10.79 -1.00
C PHE A 439 16.77 -10.13 0.00
N ASP A 440 15.94 -10.94 0.68
CA ASP A 440 15.07 -10.47 1.76
C ASP A 440 15.89 -10.00 2.97
N ALA A 441 16.96 -10.69 3.36
CA ALA A 441 17.85 -10.24 4.44
C ALA A 441 18.56 -8.91 4.15
N LEU A 442 18.86 -8.62 2.88
CA LEU A 442 19.44 -7.35 2.43
C LEU A 442 18.41 -6.24 2.22
N THR A 443 17.11 -6.53 2.16
CA THR A 443 16.06 -5.57 1.80
C THR A 443 16.11 -4.29 2.62
N ASN A 444 16.27 -4.37 3.95
CA ASN A 444 16.34 -3.19 4.82
C ASN A 444 17.57 -2.30 4.52
N LYS A 445 18.69 -2.88 4.07
CA LYS A 445 19.87 -2.11 3.66
C LYS A 445 19.68 -1.47 2.28
N ILE A 446 18.98 -2.16 1.38
CA ILE A 446 18.71 -1.69 0.00
C ILE A 446 17.72 -0.52 0.00
N ILE A 447 16.64 -0.58 0.79
CA ILE A 447 15.66 0.52 0.90
C ILE A 447 16.15 1.69 1.76
N SER A 448 17.22 1.49 2.56
CA SER A 448 17.90 2.49 3.37
C SER A 448 16.96 3.22 4.36
N ASP A 449 16.82 4.53 4.22
CA ASP A 449 16.05 5.47 5.04
C ASP A 449 14.54 5.47 4.73
N ARG A 450 14.10 4.66 3.77
CA ARG A 450 12.72 4.66 3.27
C ARG A 450 11.83 3.71 4.08
N PRO A 451 10.57 4.07 4.32
CA PRO A 451 9.68 3.32 5.22
C PRO A 451 9.23 1.95 4.68
N ASN A 452 9.33 1.73 3.37
CA ASN A 452 8.85 0.51 2.73
C ASN A 452 9.41 0.29 1.31
N THR A 453 9.24 -0.92 0.78
CA THR A 453 9.64 -1.33 -0.58
C THR A 453 8.88 -0.59 -1.68
N TYR A 454 7.64 -0.15 -1.42
CA TYR A 454 6.81 0.58 -2.38
C TYR A 454 7.39 1.96 -2.75
N THR A 455 7.66 2.80 -1.75
CA THR A 455 8.23 4.15 -1.96
C THR A 455 9.58 4.08 -2.66
N PHE A 456 10.46 3.17 -2.25
CA PHE A 456 11.75 2.92 -2.90
C PHE A 456 11.60 2.49 -4.37
N THR A 457 10.76 1.49 -4.66
CA THR A 457 10.60 0.99 -6.04
C THR A 457 9.91 1.99 -6.97
N LYS A 458 9.07 2.91 -6.44
CA LYS A 458 8.56 4.04 -7.22
C LYS A 458 9.64 5.07 -7.58
N ALA A 459 10.54 5.44 -6.67
CA ALA A 459 11.69 6.29 -7.02
C ALA A 459 12.62 5.64 -8.07
N LEU A 460 12.88 4.33 -7.96
CA LEU A 460 13.66 3.60 -8.96
C LEU A 460 12.98 3.59 -10.34
N ALA A 461 11.65 3.44 -10.38
CA ALA A 461 10.87 3.49 -11.60
C ALA A 461 10.99 4.85 -12.31
N GLU A 462 10.82 5.95 -11.57
CA GLU A 462 11.01 7.31 -12.09
C GLU A 462 12.41 7.54 -12.66
N TYR A 463 13.44 7.03 -11.99
CA TYR A 463 14.80 7.14 -12.52
C TYR A 463 14.98 6.36 -13.82
N ILE A 464 14.44 5.14 -13.95
CA ILE A 464 14.48 4.41 -15.23
C ILE A 464 13.81 5.21 -16.36
N LEU A 465 12.66 5.85 -16.10
CA LEU A 465 12.00 6.72 -17.08
C LEU A 465 12.94 7.83 -17.56
N SER A 466 13.68 8.49 -16.66
CA SER A 466 14.66 9.54 -17.03
C SER A 466 15.83 9.06 -17.92
N GLN A 467 16.15 7.76 -17.87
CA GLN A 467 17.27 7.20 -18.62
C GLN A 467 16.82 6.65 -19.98
N GLU A 468 15.66 5.99 -20.03
CA GLU A 468 15.23 5.13 -21.15
C GLU A 468 14.05 5.69 -21.96
N ALA A 469 13.52 6.88 -21.61
CA ALA A 469 12.35 7.50 -22.26
C ALA A 469 12.61 8.93 -22.78
N LYS A 470 13.87 9.28 -23.11
CA LYS A 470 14.27 10.67 -23.49
C LYS A 470 13.64 11.15 -24.79
N ASP A 471 13.30 10.22 -25.66
CA ASP A 471 12.74 10.37 -27.01
C ASP A 471 11.25 9.99 -27.07
N LEU A 472 10.64 9.68 -25.92
CA LEU A 472 9.22 9.35 -25.80
C LEU A 472 8.44 10.53 -25.18
N PRO A 473 7.20 10.82 -25.63
CA PRO A 473 6.38 11.88 -25.08
C PRO A 473 5.79 11.47 -23.72
N LEU A 474 6.62 11.49 -22.67
CA LEU A 474 6.30 10.92 -21.36
C LEU A 474 6.21 11.98 -20.26
N ALA A 475 5.17 11.87 -19.42
CA ALA A 475 4.98 12.64 -18.20
C ALA A 475 4.74 11.73 -16.98
N ILE A 476 5.10 12.22 -15.80
CA ILE A 476 4.92 11.50 -14.52
C ILE A 476 3.92 12.27 -13.64
N ILE A 477 2.84 11.61 -13.23
CA ILE A 477 1.96 12.11 -12.16
C ILE A 477 2.33 11.44 -10.83
N ARG A 478 2.36 12.22 -9.76
CA ARG A 478 2.64 11.78 -8.39
C ARG A 478 1.45 12.11 -7.47
N PRO A 479 0.44 11.24 -7.36
CA PRO A 479 -0.63 11.40 -6.37
C PRO A 479 -0.13 11.24 -4.93
N SER A 480 -0.73 11.98 -4.01
CA SER A 480 -0.60 11.78 -2.56
C SER A 480 -1.51 10.63 -2.07
N ILE A 481 -2.11 10.71 -0.87
CA ILE A 481 -2.97 9.64 -0.34
C ILE A 481 -4.33 9.68 -1.05
N VAL A 482 -4.50 8.84 -2.07
CA VAL A 482 -5.74 8.82 -2.86
C VAL A 482 -6.94 8.35 -2.02
N GLY A 483 -7.92 9.25 -1.85
CA GLY A 483 -9.16 9.03 -1.09
C GLY A 483 -10.36 8.65 -1.98
N SER A 484 -11.57 8.72 -1.44
CA SER A 484 -12.80 8.59 -2.24
C SER A 484 -12.94 9.76 -3.22
N SER A 485 -13.81 9.62 -4.23
CA SER A 485 -14.14 10.73 -5.13
C SER A 485 -14.80 11.90 -4.38
N TRP A 486 -14.58 13.11 -4.87
CA TRP A 486 -15.15 14.33 -4.33
C TRP A 486 -16.45 14.73 -5.03
N ARG A 487 -16.42 14.85 -6.35
CA ARG A 487 -17.54 15.33 -7.19
C ARG A 487 -18.06 14.24 -8.13
N GLU A 488 -17.15 13.51 -8.79
CA GLU A 488 -17.46 12.74 -9.99
C GLU A 488 -17.08 11.24 -9.95
N PRO A 489 -17.75 10.39 -10.76
CA PRO A 489 -19.13 10.59 -11.24
C PRO A 489 -20.14 10.59 -10.07
N ILE A 490 -19.73 10.00 -8.93
CA ILE A 490 -20.55 9.81 -7.73
C ILE A 490 -19.69 10.19 -6.51
N PRO A 491 -20.04 11.23 -5.73
CA PRO A 491 -19.30 11.63 -4.53
C PRO A 491 -19.17 10.50 -3.50
N GLY A 492 -18.00 10.40 -2.87
CA GLY A 492 -17.71 9.36 -1.87
C GLY A 492 -17.49 7.96 -2.46
N TRP A 493 -17.50 7.79 -3.78
CA TRP A 493 -17.28 6.48 -4.39
C TRP A 493 -15.90 5.93 -4.05
N VAL A 494 -15.88 4.68 -3.58
CA VAL A 494 -14.67 3.94 -3.22
C VAL A 494 -14.95 2.44 -3.19
N ASP A 495 -14.02 1.63 -3.70
CA ASP A 495 -14.23 0.18 -3.93
C ASP A 495 -13.21 -0.74 -3.24
N ASN A 496 -12.27 -0.15 -2.49
CA ASN A 496 -11.17 -0.86 -1.84
C ASN A 496 -10.96 -0.40 -0.39
N TYR A 497 -10.25 -1.22 0.39
CA TYR A 497 -9.98 -0.99 1.81
C TYR A 497 -8.58 -0.39 2.07
N ASN A 498 -7.89 0.11 1.03
CA ASN A 498 -6.54 0.62 1.18
C ASN A 498 -6.55 2.01 1.84
N GLY A 499 -5.47 2.36 2.54
CA GLY A 499 -5.29 3.70 3.11
C GLY A 499 -6.47 4.15 4.00
N PRO A 500 -6.99 5.39 3.82
CA PRO A 500 -8.02 5.95 4.69
C PRO A 500 -9.33 5.14 4.71
N SER A 501 -9.69 4.46 3.61
CA SER A 501 -10.91 3.64 3.52
C SER A 501 -10.96 2.53 4.57
N GLY A 502 -9.83 1.86 4.79
CA GLY A 502 -9.70 0.84 5.83
C GLY A 502 -9.79 1.43 7.24
N LEU A 503 -9.26 2.63 7.45
CA LEU A 503 -9.32 3.35 8.72
C LEU A 503 -10.75 3.78 9.07
N VAL A 504 -11.50 4.32 8.11
CA VAL A 504 -12.92 4.70 8.27
C VAL A 504 -13.75 3.48 8.70
N VAL A 505 -13.58 2.34 8.01
CA VAL A 505 -14.33 1.11 8.35
C VAL A 505 -13.91 0.56 9.72
N ALA A 506 -12.62 0.44 10.01
CA ALA A 506 -12.14 -0.12 11.28
C ALA A 506 -12.52 0.75 12.49
N THR A 507 -12.43 2.08 12.34
CA THR A 507 -12.86 3.06 13.35
C THR A 507 -14.37 3.03 13.51
N GLY A 508 -15.12 3.03 12.40
CA GLY A 508 -16.58 3.03 12.37
C GLY A 508 -17.17 1.79 13.04
N LYS A 509 -16.60 0.60 12.80
CA LYS A 509 -17.02 -0.64 13.48
C LYS A 509 -16.58 -0.69 14.95
N GLY A 510 -15.80 0.28 15.43
CA GLY A 510 -15.31 0.38 16.81
C GLY A 510 -14.22 -0.63 17.14
N MET A 511 -13.33 -0.90 16.18
CA MET A 511 -12.30 -1.96 16.24
C MET A 511 -10.87 -1.42 16.24
N LEU A 512 -10.66 -0.27 15.57
CA LEU A 512 -9.48 0.56 15.71
C LEU A 512 -9.84 1.75 16.60
N ARG A 513 -9.03 2.04 17.61
CA ARG A 513 -9.28 3.10 18.60
C ARG A 513 -8.06 3.98 18.88
N THR A 514 -6.85 3.49 18.60
CA THR A 514 -5.63 4.31 18.68
C THR A 514 -4.64 3.99 17.56
N MET A 515 -3.94 5.01 17.08
CA MET A 515 -2.86 4.90 16.11
C MET A 515 -1.61 5.61 16.63
N LEU A 516 -0.43 5.16 16.22
CA LEU A 516 0.79 5.95 16.38
C LEU A 516 0.77 7.07 15.32
N GLY A 517 1.07 8.29 15.74
CA GLY A 517 1.06 9.45 14.85
C GLY A 517 0.89 10.78 15.58
N SER A 518 1.13 11.87 14.88
CA SER A 518 0.90 13.23 15.37
C SER A 518 -0.45 13.74 14.90
N ASN A 519 -1.21 14.37 15.81
CA ASN A 519 -2.45 15.07 15.43
C ASN A 519 -2.18 16.33 14.58
N ASN A 520 -0.95 16.83 14.59
CA ASN A 520 -0.51 18.02 13.86
C ASN A 520 0.14 17.69 12.51
N ALA A 521 0.48 16.42 12.26
CA ALA A 521 1.05 16.01 10.98
C ALA A 521 0.02 16.16 9.85
N ILE A 522 0.48 16.64 8.70
CA ILE A 522 -0.33 16.87 7.50
C ILE A 522 -0.76 15.52 6.92
N ALA A 523 -2.06 15.41 6.66
CA ALA A 523 -2.70 14.29 5.99
C ALA A 523 -3.02 14.71 4.55
N ASP A 524 -2.00 14.78 3.68
CA ASP A 524 -2.20 15.11 2.27
C ASP A 524 -2.96 13.98 1.56
N ILE A 525 -4.27 14.18 1.45
CA ILE A 525 -5.24 13.25 0.88
C ILE A 525 -5.80 13.91 -0.37
N VAL A 526 -5.71 13.24 -1.51
CA VAL A 526 -6.23 13.77 -2.78
C VAL A 526 -7.45 12.94 -3.23
N PRO A 527 -8.55 13.57 -3.67
CA PRO A 527 -9.65 12.84 -4.28
C PRO A 527 -9.21 12.09 -5.56
N VAL A 528 -9.78 10.92 -5.77
CA VAL A 528 -9.40 10.05 -6.90
C VAL A 528 -9.89 10.57 -8.26
N ASP A 529 -11.00 11.30 -8.29
CA ASP A 529 -11.50 12.01 -9.47
C ASP A 529 -10.60 13.18 -9.87
N VAL A 530 -10.03 13.89 -8.89
CA VAL A 530 -8.99 14.92 -9.11
C VAL A 530 -7.74 14.31 -9.75
N CYS A 531 -7.28 13.14 -9.26
CA CYS A 531 -6.17 12.40 -9.86
C CYS A 531 -6.44 12.03 -11.32
N VAL A 532 -7.64 11.50 -11.60
CA VAL A 532 -8.05 11.05 -12.94
C VAL A 532 -8.18 12.22 -13.91
N ASN A 533 -8.81 13.31 -13.49
CA ASN A 533 -8.93 14.52 -14.30
C ASN A 533 -7.55 15.05 -14.67
N MET A 534 -6.65 15.16 -13.69
CA MET A 534 -5.29 15.60 -13.93
C MET A 534 -4.52 14.67 -14.88
N MET A 535 -4.66 13.34 -14.77
CA MET A 535 -4.05 12.40 -15.71
C MET A 535 -4.46 12.66 -17.16
N ILE A 536 -5.75 12.95 -17.41
CA ILE A 536 -6.28 13.22 -18.74
C ILE A 536 -5.71 14.55 -19.29
N CYS A 537 -5.61 15.58 -18.44
CA CYS A 537 -5.03 16.88 -18.80
C CYS A 537 -3.53 16.78 -19.11
N ILE A 538 -2.77 16.02 -18.30
CA ILE A 538 -1.35 15.73 -18.55
C ILE A 538 -1.17 15.03 -19.91
N ALA A 539 -2.04 14.08 -20.26
CA ALA A 539 -1.94 13.35 -21.52
C ALA A 539 -2.12 14.29 -22.74
N TRP A 540 -3.15 15.15 -22.70
CA TRP A 540 -3.37 16.20 -23.69
C TRP A 540 -2.17 17.15 -23.80
N TYR A 541 -1.75 17.73 -22.66
CA TYR A 541 -0.66 18.71 -22.62
C TYR A 541 0.66 18.12 -23.17
N THR A 542 0.99 16.88 -22.78
CA THR A 542 2.21 16.20 -23.23
C THR A 542 2.23 16.01 -24.74
N ALA A 543 1.10 15.64 -25.35
CA ALA A 543 1.00 15.43 -26.79
C ALA A 543 1.01 16.73 -27.61
N VAL A 544 0.35 17.78 -27.10
CA VAL A 544 0.22 19.08 -27.80
C VAL A 544 1.48 19.93 -27.67
N LYS A 545 2.10 19.96 -26.48
CA LYS A 545 3.19 20.90 -26.15
C LYS A 545 4.57 20.27 -26.19
N GLN A 546 4.65 18.93 -26.21
CA GLN A 546 5.89 18.14 -26.38
C GLN A 546 7.07 18.65 -25.53
N PRO A 547 6.92 18.65 -24.18
CA PRO A 547 7.93 19.21 -23.29
C PRO A 547 9.29 18.51 -23.45
N LYS A 548 10.37 19.29 -23.58
CA LYS A 548 11.74 18.80 -23.86
C LYS A 548 12.32 17.87 -22.78
N ASN A 549 11.82 17.99 -21.54
CA ASN A 549 12.18 17.15 -20.41
C ASN A 549 10.90 16.49 -19.90
N ILE A 550 11.01 15.27 -19.35
CA ILE A 550 9.89 14.57 -18.69
C ILE A 550 9.34 15.43 -17.55
N PRO A 551 8.13 16.00 -17.66
CA PRO A 551 7.55 16.78 -16.58
C PRO A 551 7.06 15.86 -15.46
N VAL A 552 7.15 16.34 -14.23
CA VAL A 552 6.64 15.68 -13.03
C VAL A 552 5.57 16.56 -12.42
N TYR A 553 4.44 15.98 -12.05
CA TYR A 553 3.27 16.71 -11.53
C TYR A 553 2.83 16.14 -10.18
N HIS A 554 2.84 16.95 -9.12
CA HIS A 554 2.30 16.56 -7.82
C HIS A 554 0.78 16.77 -7.76
N CYS A 555 0.05 15.66 -7.76
CA CYS A 555 -1.39 15.64 -7.53
C CYS A 555 -1.63 15.50 -6.01
N CYS A 556 -1.53 16.63 -5.32
CA CYS A 556 -1.55 16.76 -3.87
C CYS A 556 -2.35 17.99 -3.42
N THR A 557 -2.59 18.14 -2.12
CA THR A 557 -3.25 19.32 -1.55
C THR A 557 -2.36 20.56 -1.51
N GLY A 558 -1.04 20.38 -1.64
CA GLY A 558 -0.06 21.46 -1.81
C GLY A 558 -0.09 22.49 -0.67
N HIS A 559 0.11 23.77 -1.00
CA HIS A 559 0.04 24.86 -0.03
C HIS A 559 -1.41 25.22 0.40
N LEU A 560 -2.43 24.71 -0.29
CA LEU A 560 -3.84 25.10 -0.10
C LEU A 560 -4.53 24.32 1.05
N GLY A 561 -4.08 23.10 1.35
CA GLY A 561 -4.81 22.16 2.21
C GLY A 561 -4.05 21.65 3.43
N THR A 562 -3.99 22.43 4.52
CA THR A 562 -3.42 21.97 5.81
C THR A 562 -4.37 21.06 6.61
N LEU A 563 -4.92 20.02 5.96
CA LEU A 563 -5.67 18.97 6.65
C LEU A 563 -4.69 18.17 7.51
N THR A 564 -4.94 18.06 8.82
CA THR A 564 -4.09 17.26 9.72
C THR A 564 -4.76 15.94 10.11
N TRP A 565 -3.98 14.96 10.55
CA TRP A 565 -4.53 13.70 11.07
C TRP A 565 -5.48 13.90 12.26
N GLY A 566 -5.29 14.95 13.07
CA GLY A 566 -6.24 15.36 14.11
C GLY A 566 -7.61 15.73 13.53
N LYS A 567 -7.65 16.61 12.52
CA LYS A 567 -8.89 16.98 11.81
C LYS A 567 -9.53 15.79 11.09
N VAL A 568 -8.73 14.90 10.49
CA VAL A 568 -9.23 13.64 9.90
C VAL A 568 -9.96 12.77 10.93
N ALA A 569 -9.39 12.61 12.13
CA ALA A 569 -10.06 11.88 13.21
C ALA A 569 -11.34 12.60 13.67
N GLU A 570 -11.30 13.92 13.83
CA GLU A 570 -12.46 14.73 14.25
C GLU A 570 -13.64 14.60 13.27
N TYR A 571 -13.41 14.94 11.99
CA TYR A 571 -14.45 14.89 10.96
C TYR A 571 -14.93 13.45 10.72
N GLY A 572 -14.00 12.50 10.65
CA GLY A 572 -14.34 11.07 10.51
C GLY A 572 -15.20 10.55 11.67
N LEU A 573 -14.89 10.90 12.93
CA LEU A 573 -15.68 10.49 14.09
C LEU A 573 -17.04 11.18 14.15
N HIS A 574 -17.12 12.46 13.77
CA HIS A 574 -18.38 13.17 13.65
C HIS A 574 -19.30 12.48 12.64
N HIS A 575 -18.82 12.24 11.41
CA HIS A 575 -19.62 11.63 10.35
C HIS A 575 -19.88 10.14 10.57
N LEU A 576 -19.01 9.39 11.27
CA LEU A 576 -19.33 8.02 11.70
C LEU A 576 -20.39 7.97 12.82
N ALA A 577 -20.54 9.03 13.61
CA ALA A 577 -21.60 9.12 14.61
C ALA A 577 -22.98 9.45 14.00
N THR A 578 -23.03 10.20 12.89
CA THR A 578 -24.27 10.46 12.13
C THR A 578 -24.57 9.35 11.12
N ASN A 579 -23.57 8.89 10.38
CA ASN A 579 -23.66 7.90 9.31
C ASN A 579 -23.27 6.50 9.83
N SER A 580 -23.80 6.15 11.00
CA SER A 580 -23.45 4.93 11.75
C SER A 580 -23.53 3.66 10.90
N LEU A 581 -22.52 2.79 11.04
CA LEU A 581 -22.39 1.51 10.34
C LEU A 581 -23.20 0.40 11.04
N GLU A 582 -23.65 -0.58 10.27
CA GLU A 582 -24.27 -1.79 10.81
C GLU A 582 -23.24 -2.62 11.62
N ASN A 583 -23.74 -3.45 12.54
CA ASN A 583 -22.93 -4.46 13.25
C ASN A 583 -21.67 -3.92 14.00
N ALA A 584 -21.58 -2.61 14.28
CA ALA A 584 -20.49 -2.05 15.06
C ALA A 584 -20.39 -2.72 16.45
N ILE A 585 -19.16 -2.99 16.88
CA ILE A 585 -18.82 -3.74 18.10
C ILE A 585 -18.73 -2.79 19.30
N SER A 586 -18.15 -1.61 19.09
CA SER A 586 -18.11 -0.52 20.08
C SER A 586 -18.49 0.82 19.44
N TYR A 587 -18.65 1.87 20.25
CA TYR A 587 -18.87 3.22 19.74
C TYR A 587 -17.58 3.74 19.05
N PRO A 588 -17.65 4.39 17.88
CA PRO A 588 -16.46 4.86 17.17
C PRO A 588 -15.63 5.79 18.04
N HIS A 589 -14.32 5.60 18.01
CA HIS A 589 -13.32 6.46 18.64
C HIS A 589 -12.00 6.24 17.90
N LEU A 590 -11.21 7.28 17.74
CA LEU A 590 -9.86 7.23 17.19
C LEU A 590 -9.05 8.36 17.84
N GLN A 591 -7.82 8.06 18.26
CA GLN A 591 -6.86 9.05 18.71
C GLN A 591 -5.46 8.73 18.19
N PHE A 592 -4.77 9.73 17.65
CA PHE A 592 -3.35 9.65 17.34
C PHE A 592 -2.52 10.00 18.58
N THR A 593 -1.43 9.27 18.79
CA THR A 593 -0.48 9.54 19.86
C THR A 593 0.94 9.28 19.39
N GLU A 594 1.84 10.22 19.68
CA GLU A 594 3.27 10.12 19.34
C GLU A 594 4.03 9.25 20.35
N ASN A 595 3.52 9.17 21.59
CA ASN A 595 4.14 8.40 22.66
C ASN A 595 3.85 6.90 22.49
N ARG A 596 4.89 6.13 22.13
CA ARG A 596 4.83 4.66 21.91
C ARG A 596 4.36 3.88 23.14
N PHE A 597 4.70 4.30 24.37
CA PHE A 597 4.21 3.64 25.58
C PHE A 597 2.71 3.85 25.77
N ARG A 598 2.23 5.10 25.57
CA ARG A 598 0.80 5.42 25.58
C ARG A 598 0.05 4.65 24.49
N TYR A 599 0.59 4.59 23.27
CA TYR A 599 0.03 3.78 22.18
C TYR A 599 -0.14 2.31 22.58
N HIS A 600 0.91 1.63 23.05
CA HIS A 600 0.83 0.22 23.41
C HIS A 600 -0.11 -0.03 24.60
N TYR A 601 -0.09 0.84 25.62
CA TYR A 601 -1.02 0.78 26.75
C TYR A 601 -2.48 0.90 26.30
N LEU A 602 -2.80 1.93 25.51
CA LEU A 602 -4.14 2.17 24.99
C LEU A 602 -4.61 1.03 24.08
N ARG A 603 -3.74 0.51 23.20
CA ARG A 603 -4.07 -0.63 22.31
C ARG A 603 -4.43 -1.87 23.13
N VAL A 604 -3.64 -2.20 24.16
CA VAL A 604 -3.95 -3.34 25.04
C VAL A 604 -5.30 -3.14 25.73
N LEU A 605 -5.53 -1.97 26.32
CA LEU A 605 -6.74 -1.67 27.09
C LEU A 605 -8.01 -1.54 26.24
N GLN A 606 -7.93 -0.91 25.07
CA GLN A 606 -9.07 -0.48 24.27
C GLN A 606 -9.39 -1.40 23.08
N GLU A 607 -8.44 -2.25 22.66
CA GLU A 607 -8.60 -3.14 21.50
C GLU A 607 -8.35 -4.60 21.86
N VAL A 608 -7.21 -4.94 22.47
CA VAL A 608 -6.81 -6.34 22.72
C VAL A 608 -7.63 -7.00 23.85
N ILE A 609 -7.78 -6.35 25.01
CA ILE A 609 -8.57 -6.87 26.12
C ILE A 609 -10.05 -7.06 25.73
N PRO A 610 -10.72 -6.07 25.09
CA PRO A 610 -12.08 -6.25 24.57
C PRO A 610 -12.19 -7.40 23.55
N ALA A 611 -11.22 -7.52 22.63
CA ALA A 611 -11.19 -8.62 21.67
C ALA A 611 -11.04 -10.00 22.35
N PHE A 612 -10.22 -10.10 23.40
CA PHE A 612 -10.09 -11.33 24.20
C PHE A 612 -11.38 -11.69 24.93
N ILE A 613 -12.03 -10.71 25.57
CA ILE A 613 -13.32 -10.91 26.27
C ILE A 613 -14.40 -11.39 25.28
N LEU A 614 -14.48 -10.78 24.10
CA LEU A 614 -15.41 -11.20 23.04
C LEU A 614 -15.09 -12.62 22.51
N ASP A 615 -13.82 -12.99 22.37
CA ASP A 615 -13.42 -14.35 21.98
C ASP A 615 -13.73 -15.40 23.07
N CYS A 616 -13.62 -15.04 24.35
CA CYS A 616 -14.08 -15.88 25.45
C CYS A 616 -15.61 -16.05 25.43
N TYR A 617 -16.37 -14.97 25.25
CA TYR A 617 -17.82 -15.03 25.10
C TYR A 617 -18.24 -15.91 23.90
N MET A 618 -17.56 -15.77 22.75
CA MET A 618 -17.83 -16.62 21.58
C MET A 618 -17.65 -18.11 21.91
N ARG A 619 -16.57 -18.49 22.62
CA ARG A 619 -16.36 -19.89 23.06
C ARG A 619 -17.49 -20.38 23.98
N VAL A 620 -17.93 -19.56 24.94
CA VAL A 620 -19.04 -19.90 25.86
C VAL A 620 -20.35 -20.14 25.10
N VAL A 621 -20.60 -19.38 24.03
CA VAL A 621 -21.79 -19.53 23.16
C VAL A 621 -21.55 -20.56 22.03
N GLY A 622 -20.53 -21.42 22.14
CA GLY A 622 -20.25 -22.48 21.15
C GLY A 622 -19.78 -22.00 19.78
N ARG A 623 -19.38 -20.72 19.65
CA ARG A 623 -18.93 -20.09 18.40
C ARG A 623 -17.40 -20.00 18.33
N LYS A 624 -16.87 -20.00 17.11
CA LYS A 624 -15.42 -19.93 16.87
C LYS A 624 -14.86 -18.52 17.22
N PRO A 625 -13.78 -18.41 18.01
CA PRO A 625 -13.14 -17.13 18.32
C PRO A 625 -12.45 -16.53 17.08
N MET A 626 -12.60 -15.23 16.90
CA MET A 626 -12.18 -14.47 15.72
C MET A 626 -11.69 -13.04 15.99
N PHE A 627 -12.04 -12.42 17.12
CA PHE A 627 -11.80 -11.01 17.39
C PHE A 627 -10.30 -10.69 17.60
N ILE A 628 -9.53 -11.52 18.30
CA ILE A 628 -8.07 -11.30 18.44
C ILE A 628 -7.38 -11.42 17.07
N LYS A 629 -7.74 -12.42 16.27
CA LYS A 629 -7.20 -12.60 14.89
C LYS A 629 -7.58 -11.47 13.94
N LEU A 630 -8.57 -10.66 14.30
CA LEU A 630 -9.05 -9.53 13.52
C LEU A 630 -8.38 -8.22 14.00
N SER A 631 -8.23 -8.03 15.31
CA SER A 631 -7.41 -6.97 15.91
C SER A 631 -5.94 -7.07 15.47
N ASP A 632 -5.32 -8.26 15.48
CA ASP A 632 -3.95 -8.47 14.99
C ASP A 632 -3.79 -8.11 13.50
N ARG A 633 -4.81 -8.39 12.66
CA ARG A 633 -4.80 -7.97 11.26
C ARG A 633 -4.88 -6.45 11.11
N ILE A 634 -5.76 -5.78 11.87
CA ILE A 634 -5.86 -4.31 11.89
C ILE A 634 -4.53 -3.70 12.35
N TYR A 635 -3.95 -4.20 13.44
CA TYR A 635 -2.66 -3.74 13.96
C TYR A 635 -1.54 -3.87 12.92
N LYS A 636 -1.44 -5.00 12.22
CA LYS A 636 -0.44 -5.21 11.15
C LYS A 636 -0.58 -4.22 10.01
N SER A 637 -1.82 -3.93 9.58
CA SER A 637 -2.09 -2.93 8.54
C SER A 637 -1.76 -1.50 9.01
N VAL A 638 -2.26 -1.11 10.19
CA VAL A 638 -2.06 0.23 10.77
C VAL A 638 -0.58 0.54 10.96
N ARG A 639 0.23 -0.42 11.43
CA ARG A 639 1.68 -0.23 11.63
C ARG A 639 2.45 0.11 10.35
N THR A 640 1.89 -0.16 9.16
CA THR A 640 2.50 0.27 7.89
C THR A 640 2.33 1.77 7.61
N LEU A 641 1.43 2.42 8.34
CA LEU A 641 1.10 3.83 8.21
C LEU A 641 1.83 4.70 9.24
N ASP A 642 2.38 4.12 10.32
CA ASP A 642 3.03 4.82 11.44
C ASP A 642 4.03 5.91 10.99
N PHE A 643 4.76 5.70 9.89
CA PHE A 643 5.67 6.69 9.31
C PHE A 643 4.90 7.88 8.69
N PHE A 644 3.86 7.60 7.90
CA PHE A 644 3.03 8.61 7.22
C PHE A 644 2.08 9.37 8.16
N THR A 645 1.71 8.78 9.30
CA THR A 645 0.91 9.44 10.33
C THR A 645 1.74 10.24 11.33
N SER A 646 3.08 10.11 11.31
CA SER A 646 3.99 10.80 12.25
C SER A 646 4.83 11.92 11.63
N HIS A 647 4.86 12.04 10.30
CA HIS A 647 5.65 13.05 9.59
C HIS A 647 4.77 13.89 8.64
N SER A 648 5.28 15.01 8.19
CA SER A 648 4.67 15.88 7.18
C SER A 648 5.67 16.15 6.06
N TRP A 649 5.16 16.41 4.88
CA TRP A 649 5.95 16.68 3.69
C TRP A 649 5.50 17.99 3.04
N LEU A 650 6.47 18.69 2.45
CA LEU A 650 6.19 19.74 1.49
C LEU A 650 6.21 19.12 0.09
N PHE A 651 5.08 19.25 -0.60
CA PHE A 651 4.92 18.89 -2.01
C PHE A 651 4.57 20.16 -2.79
N PRO A 652 5.57 20.94 -3.26
CA PRO A 652 5.34 22.01 -4.22
C PRO A 652 4.66 21.44 -5.47
N ASN A 653 3.70 22.15 -6.01
CA ASN A 653 2.83 21.70 -7.10
C ASN A 653 2.74 22.74 -8.23
N ASP A 654 3.86 23.41 -8.50
CA ASP A 654 3.97 24.52 -9.45
C ASP A 654 3.62 24.09 -10.89
N ASN A 655 4.08 22.91 -11.33
CA ASN A 655 3.72 22.33 -12.62
C ASN A 655 2.23 21.98 -12.68
N SER A 656 1.62 21.58 -11.55
CA SER A 656 0.18 21.31 -11.45
C SER A 656 -0.64 22.58 -11.62
N VAL A 657 -0.24 23.68 -10.97
CA VAL A 657 -0.85 25.00 -11.11
C VAL A 657 -0.64 25.55 -12.54
N PHE A 658 0.56 25.41 -13.08
CA PHE A 658 0.87 25.79 -14.46
C PHE A 658 0.01 25.02 -15.46
N LEU A 659 -0.14 23.70 -15.32
CA LEU A 659 -1.02 22.89 -16.17
C LEU A 659 -2.47 23.37 -16.10
N GLN A 660 -2.96 23.79 -14.93
CA GLN A 660 -4.31 24.34 -14.81
C GLN A 660 -4.47 25.64 -15.61
N ASN A 661 -3.48 26.54 -15.54
CA ASN A 661 -3.50 27.83 -16.24
C ASN A 661 -3.41 27.69 -17.78
N GLU A 662 -2.87 26.58 -18.28
CA GLU A 662 -2.83 26.25 -19.71
C GLU A 662 -4.16 25.72 -20.27
N MET A 663 -5.16 25.45 -19.41
CA MET A 663 -6.47 24.93 -19.81
C MET A 663 -7.52 26.04 -19.96
N SER A 664 -8.36 25.90 -20.99
CA SER A 664 -9.54 26.75 -21.17
C SER A 664 -10.50 26.68 -19.98
N ASP A 665 -11.36 27.70 -19.88
CA ASP A 665 -12.38 27.78 -18.84
C ASP A 665 -13.34 26.57 -18.83
N ILE A 666 -13.64 26.01 -20.01
CA ILE A 666 -14.44 24.78 -20.13
C ILE A 666 -13.64 23.53 -19.77
N ASP A 667 -12.37 23.44 -20.17
CA ASP A 667 -11.50 22.32 -19.78
C ASP A 667 -11.28 22.29 -18.26
N GLN A 668 -11.11 23.44 -17.61
CA GLN A 668 -11.05 23.55 -16.14
C GLN A 668 -12.35 23.14 -15.44
N LYS A 669 -13.52 23.35 -16.06
CA LYS A 669 -14.82 22.90 -15.54
C LYS A 669 -15.03 21.40 -15.73
N ILE A 670 -14.72 20.85 -16.91
CA ILE A 670 -14.93 19.44 -17.25
C ILE A 670 -13.88 18.54 -16.58
N PHE A 671 -12.61 18.93 -16.57
CA PHE A 671 -11.50 18.16 -16.02
C PHE A 671 -10.90 18.86 -14.79
N CYS A 672 -11.77 19.36 -13.92
CA CYS A 672 -11.39 20.05 -12.70
C CYS A 672 -10.48 19.19 -11.80
N PHE A 673 -9.27 19.66 -11.53
CA PHE A 673 -8.36 19.12 -10.51
C PHE A 673 -7.90 20.17 -9.48
N ASP A 674 -8.51 21.36 -9.49
CA ASP A 674 -8.32 22.39 -8.48
C ASP A 674 -9.06 22.02 -7.18
N LEU A 675 -8.41 22.25 -6.04
CA LEU A 675 -8.88 21.87 -4.71
C LEU A 675 -9.36 23.07 -3.87
N LYS A 676 -9.34 24.30 -4.41
CA LYS A 676 -9.78 25.52 -3.68
C LYS A 676 -11.19 25.40 -3.08
N ASP A 677 -12.13 24.80 -3.80
CA ASP A 677 -13.52 24.62 -3.35
C ASP A 677 -13.73 23.39 -2.42
N LEU A 678 -12.68 22.66 -2.05
CA LEU A 678 -12.81 21.40 -1.31
C LEU A 678 -13.17 21.62 0.16
N ASP A 679 -14.47 21.60 0.47
CA ASP A 679 -14.96 21.44 1.84
C ASP A 679 -14.59 20.04 2.37
N TRP A 680 -13.58 20.00 3.25
CA TRP A 680 -13.13 18.78 3.93
C TRP A 680 -14.19 18.11 4.80
N PHE A 681 -15.04 18.88 5.47
CA PHE A 681 -16.08 18.34 6.35
C PHE A 681 -17.14 17.62 5.51
N GLN A 682 -17.63 18.26 4.45
CA GLN A 682 -18.57 17.63 3.51
C GLN A 682 -17.92 16.49 2.70
N TYR A 683 -16.63 16.57 2.40
CA TYR A 683 -15.87 15.46 1.79
C TYR A 683 -15.84 14.23 2.71
N TRP A 684 -15.51 14.38 3.99
CA TRP A 684 -15.51 13.27 4.95
C TRP A 684 -16.91 12.72 5.24
N ASN A 685 -17.95 13.56 5.18
CA ASN A 685 -19.35 13.12 5.20
C ASN A 685 -19.65 12.14 4.05
N ASN A 686 -19.31 12.53 2.82
CA ASN A 686 -19.47 11.72 1.62
C ASN A 686 -18.61 10.45 1.68
N TYR A 687 -17.37 10.53 2.13
CA TYR A 687 -16.47 9.38 2.28
C TYR A 687 -17.03 8.36 3.28
N CYS A 688 -17.50 8.77 4.46
CA CYS A 688 -18.11 7.86 5.43
C CYS A 688 -19.37 7.17 4.88
N MET A 689 -20.21 7.91 4.14
CA MET A 689 -21.39 7.35 3.45
C MET A 689 -21.01 6.39 2.32
N GLY A 690 -19.99 6.70 1.54
CA GLY A 690 -19.47 5.87 0.47
C GLY A 690 -18.82 4.58 0.98
N ALA A 691 -18.05 4.64 2.06
CA ALA A 691 -17.51 3.46 2.73
C ALA A 691 -18.63 2.52 3.21
N LYS A 692 -19.72 3.09 3.74
CA LYS A 692 -20.92 2.34 4.12
C LYS A 692 -21.60 1.68 2.91
N GLN A 693 -21.86 2.44 1.86
CA GLN A 693 -22.64 1.99 0.70
C GLN A 693 -21.86 1.06 -0.25
N TYR A 694 -20.60 1.36 -0.54
CA TYR A 694 -19.84 0.68 -1.60
C TYR A 694 -18.90 -0.41 -1.07
N LEU A 695 -18.20 -0.17 0.06
CA LEU A 695 -17.29 -1.16 0.64
C LEU A 695 -18.04 -2.22 1.47
N LEU A 696 -18.92 -1.74 2.37
CA LEU A 696 -19.67 -2.60 3.28
C LEU A 696 -21.01 -3.10 2.71
N ARG A 697 -21.47 -2.51 1.60
CA ARG A 697 -22.75 -2.82 0.94
C ARG A 697 -23.95 -2.74 1.89
N GLU A 698 -23.89 -1.79 2.83
CA GLU A 698 -24.94 -1.57 3.83
C GLU A 698 -26.07 -0.70 3.27
N ASP A 699 -27.29 -0.99 3.71
CA ASP A 699 -28.48 -0.24 3.31
C ASP A 699 -28.54 1.09 4.05
N VAL A 700 -28.39 2.19 3.29
CA VAL A 700 -28.36 3.56 3.80
C VAL A 700 -29.65 3.93 4.54
N SER A 701 -30.80 3.34 4.19
CA SER A 701 -32.08 3.59 4.88
C SER A 701 -32.06 3.17 6.36
N ARG A 702 -31.19 2.20 6.72
CA ARG A 702 -31.07 1.65 8.08
C ARG A 702 -30.21 2.51 9.01
N THR A 703 -29.69 3.64 8.55
CA THR A 703 -28.82 4.53 9.33
C THR A 703 -29.48 4.96 10.65
N SER A 704 -30.80 5.22 10.68
CA SER A 704 -31.54 5.53 11.91
C SER A 704 -31.50 4.41 12.97
N LYS A 705 -31.55 3.14 12.56
CA LYS A 705 -31.38 1.96 13.43
C LYS A 705 -29.94 1.85 13.93
N CYS A 706 -28.96 2.17 13.08
CA CYS A 706 -27.54 2.16 13.42
C CYS A 706 -27.19 3.25 14.46
N ILE A 707 -27.70 4.48 14.30
CA ILE A 707 -27.56 5.56 15.29
C ILE A 707 -28.14 5.13 16.65
N LYS A 708 -29.31 4.49 16.67
CA LYS A 708 -29.89 3.94 17.91
C LYS A 708 -28.97 2.90 18.56
N ARG A 709 -28.33 2.02 17.78
CA ARG A 709 -27.29 1.09 18.27
C ARG A 709 -26.08 1.83 18.83
N TYR A 710 -25.55 2.85 18.13
CA TYR A 710 -24.39 3.62 18.59
C TYR A 710 -24.68 4.34 19.91
N LYS A 711 -25.87 4.94 20.06
CA LYS A 711 -26.34 5.55 21.32
C LYS A 711 -26.51 4.55 22.47
N ARG A 712 -26.76 3.25 22.17
CA ARG A 712 -26.74 2.18 23.17
C ARG A 712 -25.31 1.76 23.52
N LEU A 713 -24.44 1.56 22.54
CA LEU A 713 -23.03 1.22 22.74
C LEU A 713 -22.28 2.29 23.55
N LYS A 714 -22.52 3.59 23.26
CA LYS A 714 -21.96 4.71 24.02
C LYS A 714 -22.43 4.69 25.49
N ARG A 715 -23.72 4.41 25.74
CA ARG A 715 -24.25 4.27 27.10
C ARG A 715 -23.64 3.08 27.84
N LEU A 716 -23.57 1.91 27.21
CA LEU A 716 -22.93 0.71 27.79
C LEU A 716 -21.45 0.95 28.10
N GLN A 717 -20.71 1.59 27.19
CA GLN A 717 -19.30 1.95 27.40
C GLN A 717 -19.13 2.93 28.57
N ASN A 718 -19.99 3.96 28.67
CA ASN A 718 -19.96 4.89 29.79
C ASN A 718 -20.29 4.19 31.12
N ILE A 719 -21.31 3.33 31.17
CA ILE A 719 -21.66 2.53 32.35
C ILE A 719 -20.48 1.65 32.77
N LEU A 720 -19.81 0.98 31.82
CA LEU A 720 -18.63 0.16 32.09
C LEU A 720 -17.46 0.99 32.67
N TYR A 721 -17.23 2.20 32.15
CA TYR A 721 -16.20 3.08 32.71
C TYR A 721 -16.57 3.58 34.12
N PHE A 722 -17.81 4.03 34.35
CA PHE A 722 -18.22 4.49 35.67
C PHE A 722 -18.22 3.36 36.71
N THR A 723 -18.61 2.13 36.36
CA THR A 723 -18.53 0.99 37.28
C THR A 723 -17.08 0.56 37.54
N ALA A 724 -16.20 0.58 36.53
CA ALA A 724 -14.77 0.32 36.73
C ALA A 724 -14.11 1.38 37.64
N ILE A 725 -14.41 2.67 37.42
CA ILE A 725 -13.92 3.77 38.28
C ILE A 725 -14.46 3.62 39.71
N ALA A 726 -15.77 3.35 39.87
CA ALA A 726 -16.38 3.12 41.18
C ALA A 726 -15.77 1.90 41.90
N PHE A 727 -15.43 0.84 41.17
CA PHE A 727 -14.74 -0.33 41.73
C PHE A 727 -13.30 -0.03 42.15
N ILE A 728 -12.56 0.76 41.36
CA ILE A 728 -11.21 1.23 41.71
C ILE A 728 -11.26 2.11 42.97
N ILE A 729 -12.18 3.08 43.02
CA ILE A 729 -12.43 3.94 44.18
C ILE A 729 -12.77 3.07 45.40
N LYS A 730 -13.77 2.18 45.30
CA LYS A 730 -14.13 1.24 46.38
C LYS A 730 -12.91 0.44 46.86
N SER A 731 -12.08 -0.07 45.94
CA SER A 731 -10.89 -0.87 46.27
C SER A 731 -9.82 -0.06 47.00
N ILE A 732 -9.56 1.18 46.58
CA ILE A 732 -8.61 2.09 47.24
C ILE A 732 -9.13 2.43 48.65
N PHE A 733 -10.42 2.78 48.75
CA PHE A 733 -11.07 3.11 50.02
C PHE A 733 -11.13 1.91 50.97
N PHE A 734 -11.32 0.67 50.49
CA PHE A 734 -11.30 -0.52 51.36
C PHE A 734 -9.90 -0.88 51.87
N LYS A 735 -8.84 -0.57 51.13
CA LYS A 735 -7.46 -0.95 51.50
C LYS A 735 -6.67 0.12 52.27
N SER A 736 -7.09 1.38 52.31
CA SER A 736 -6.33 2.45 52.99
C SER A 736 -7.19 3.32 53.91
N PHE A 737 -7.05 3.09 55.22
CA PHE A 737 -7.63 3.94 56.27
C PHE A 737 -7.10 5.39 56.21
N LYS A 738 -5.83 5.58 55.86
CA LYS A 738 -5.23 6.91 55.63
C LYS A 738 -5.93 7.64 54.48
N PHE A 739 -6.21 6.94 53.37
CA PHE A 739 -6.91 7.53 52.22
C PHE A 739 -8.36 7.89 52.55
N ARG A 740 -9.08 7.06 53.35
CA ARG A 740 -10.41 7.41 53.87
C ARG A 740 -10.39 8.73 54.65
N ARG A 741 -9.43 8.92 55.57
CA ARG A 741 -9.32 10.17 56.37
C ARG A 741 -9.03 11.37 55.48
N ILE A 742 -8.06 11.27 54.56
CA ILE A 742 -7.72 12.36 53.63
C ILE A 742 -8.92 12.74 52.76
N PHE A 743 -9.65 11.76 52.21
CA PHE A 743 -10.84 12.04 51.40
C PHE A 743 -11.96 12.69 52.20
N VAL A 744 -12.24 12.25 53.44
CA VAL A 744 -13.25 12.89 54.29
C VAL A 744 -12.87 14.33 54.64
N ILE A 745 -11.57 14.62 54.84
CA ILE A 745 -11.06 15.98 55.05
C ILE A 745 -11.27 16.83 53.80
N LEU A 746 -10.83 16.36 52.62
CA LEU A 746 -11.02 17.08 51.35
C LEU A 746 -12.50 17.29 51.01
N PHE A 747 -13.36 16.29 51.25
CA PHE A 747 -14.80 16.41 51.03
C PHE A 747 -15.44 17.42 51.99
N ARG A 748 -15.02 17.45 53.27
CA ARG A 748 -15.46 18.50 54.21
C ARG A 748 -15.01 19.87 53.77
N ILE A 749 -13.74 20.05 53.36
CA ILE A 749 -13.23 21.33 52.84
C ILE A 749 -14.03 21.79 51.62
N MET A 750 -14.26 20.89 50.65
CA MET A 750 -15.05 21.18 49.45
C MET A 750 -16.51 21.51 49.78
N PHE A 751 -17.13 20.78 50.72
CA PHE A 751 -18.48 21.07 51.19
C PHE A 751 -18.54 22.45 51.87
N PHE A 752 -17.63 22.75 52.81
CA PHE A 752 -17.56 24.07 53.45
C PHE A 752 -17.33 25.21 52.44
N ALA A 753 -16.48 25.00 51.43
CA ALA A 753 -16.26 25.96 50.35
C ALA A 753 -17.55 26.17 49.52
N LEU A 754 -18.23 25.10 49.12
CA LEU A 754 -19.51 25.19 48.39
C LEU A 754 -20.61 25.82 49.25
N SER A 755 -20.71 25.51 50.55
CA SER A 755 -21.64 26.15 51.48
C SER A 755 -21.30 27.62 51.75
N ALA A 756 -20.03 28.01 51.70
CA ALA A 756 -19.62 29.42 51.78
C ALA A 756 -19.97 30.17 50.49
N ILE A 757 -19.72 29.56 49.32
CA ILE A 757 -20.09 30.10 48.01
C ILE A 757 -21.62 30.24 47.89
N ALA A 758 -22.39 29.23 48.25
CA ALA A 758 -23.87 29.27 48.22
C ALA A 758 -24.44 30.37 49.13
N ARG A 759 -23.88 30.54 50.34
CA ARG A 759 -24.23 31.65 51.24
C ARG A 759 -23.85 33.01 50.66
N LYS A 760 -22.70 33.12 49.99
CA LYS A 760 -22.23 34.37 49.34
C LYS A 760 -23.01 34.74 48.07
N ILE A 761 -23.64 33.75 47.42
CA ILE A 761 -24.51 33.91 46.24
C ILE A 761 -25.99 34.15 46.64
N GLY A 762 -26.32 34.11 47.93
CA GLY A 762 -27.68 34.41 48.41
C GLY A 762 -28.70 33.29 48.20
N LEU A 763 -28.25 32.05 47.96
CA LEU A 763 -29.10 30.86 47.79
C LEU A 763 -29.61 30.30 49.14
N GLN A 764 -30.18 31.17 49.98
CA GLN A 764 -30.99 30.79 51.15
C GLN A 764 -32.29 31.61 51.19
N ARG A 765 -33.31 31.06 50.53
CA ARG A 765 -34.77 31.25 50.66
C ARG A 765 -35.39 30.22 49.72
N GLU A 766 -36.17 29.24 50.13
CA GLU A 766 -36.69 28.87 51.48
C GLU A 766 -36.42 27.39 51.75
#